data_AF-A0A1D6GM83-F1
#
_entry.id   AF-A0A1D6GM83-F1
#
_cell.length_a   1.000
_cell.length_b   1.000
_cell.length_c   1.000
_cell.angle_alpha   90.00
_cell.angle_beta   90.00
_cell.angle_gamma   90.00
#
_symmetry.space_group_name_H-M   'P 1'
#
loop_
_entity.id
_entity.type
_entity.pdbx_description
1 polymer ?
#
loop_
_entity_poly.entity_id
_entity_poly.type
_entity_poly.pdbx_seq_one_letter_code
_entity_poly.pdbx_strand_id
1 'polypeptide(L)'
;MVSLEGCSKTTPAEIVLAVKCDMGSDFISNSFKLWGVQDYLSFTMRYVGIIHLNQEQVIAARRFQTTILSLLISNDLSEVSNYIKNLLEMPASPGAVYLLLPVVSGKIDWRSIKFSASEMPEATNMDMRHCYPCKDTGIVQTKDGTFCSCMLRNSIVCTPHNGMFYAVCGFLDLNANSLLHRSDGSFLSYKTYFKERYNLDLRCEDQALLEARKLVEVRNFLHKCNYKKEKERSGKSVVELPPELCIVVMSPMSAITLRSFTFIPSIMYRIQCMLLSMNLKMQLGPSMQQFDIPALKILEALTTKNCQEEFSQESLETLGDSFLKYITTQHFFVKYKHQHEGMLTKMKKNVISNAALCQLACSNNLVGYIRSEAFNPKTWIVPGVGYDICDRSLRKLKSKRIADSVEALIGAYLSTAGEQAAYIFLKSLGMDIEFHKMPIERVITIKAEEFINVKSLELLLDYSFNDPSLLMEALTHGSYQIAGTTPCYQRLEFLGDAVLDHIFTDYFYHQYPECTPELLTDLRSASVNNSCYAHAAVKAGLHKHVLHSSSALHKRMADYLDKFEQSFSGPSHGWEAGISLPKVLGDVVESIAGAIYIDAKHDKGVVWRSMKRILEPLVTPDTLQNDPVKELQEFCDSKGYTLEYTVTRDNGVSSVVAEVRTEGTTYKATRTGFSKLDAKKLAASSVLRDLKAADTKQYSANGISCT
;
A
#
# COMPACT_ATOMS: atom_id res chain seq x y z
N MET A 1 -5.27 24.86 9.36
CA MET A 1 -4.06 25.38 8.67
C MET A 1 -3.21 24.21 8.28
N VAL A 2 -2.79 24.25 7.03
CA VAL A 2 -1.92 23.30 6.37
C VAL A 2 -0.50 23.85 6.47
N SER A 3 0.37 23.08 7.09
CA SER A 3 1.80 23.33 7.20
C SER A 3 2.58 22.22 6.49
N LEU A 4 3.65 22.60 5.80
CA LEU A 4 4.56 21.70 5.14
C LEU A 4 5.94 21.87 5.77
N GLU A 5 6.43 20.85 6.45
CA GLU A 5 7.73 20.85 7.15
C GLU A 5 8.68 19.86 6.48
N GLY A 6 9.95 20.22 6.27
CA GLY A 6 10.95 19.29 5.74
C GLY A 6 12.32 19.92 5.51
N CYS A 7 13.28 19.10 5.05
CA CYS A 7 14.72 19.40 5.01
C CYS A 7 15.16 20.41 3.93
N SER A 8 14.22 20.98 3.16
CA SER A 8 14.54 21.90 2.07
C SER A 8 14.82 23.32 2.58
N LYS A 9 15.80 24.01 1.97
CA LYS A 9 16.26 25.38 2.34
C LYS A 9 15.20 26.49 2.27
N THR A 10 13.98 26.20 1.81
CA THR A 10 12.87 27.15 1.73
C THR A 10 11.58 26.48 2.20
N THR A 11 11.05 26.91 3.35
CA THR A 11 9.76 26.46 3.88
C THR A 11 8.62 26.93 2.95
N PRO A 12 7.73 26.04 2.49
CA PRO A 12 6.54 26.43 1.75
C PRO A 12 5.66 27.39 2.56
N ALA A 13 4.87 28.22 1.89
CA ALA A 13 3.89 29.08 2.53
C ALA A 13 2.77 28.23 3.12
N GLU A 14 2.31 28.61 4.31
CA GLU A 14 1.16 27.99 4.95
C GLU A 14 -0.13 28.31 4.20
N ILE A 15 -1.07 27.38 4.21
CA ILE A 15 -2.38 27.53 3.56
C ILE A 15 -3.47 27.26 4.59
N VAL A 16 -4.51 28.10 4.63
CA VAL A 16 -5.70 27.82 5.44
C VAL A 16 -6.71 27.08 4.57
N LEU A 17 -6.95 25.81 4.90
CA LEU A 17 -8.12 25.06 4.45
C LEU A 17 -9.29 25.44 5.38
N ALA A 18 -10.25 26.21 4.85
CA ALA A 18 -11.47 26.57 5.55
C ALA A 18 -12.62 25.67 5.09
N VAL A 19 -13.29 25.00 6.03
CA VAL A 19 -14.37 24.06 5.79
C VAL A 19 -15.59 24.45 6.62
N LYS A 20 -16.80 24.05 6.17
CA LYS A 20 -18.05 24.35 6.89
C LYS A 20 -18.37 23.37 8.03
N CYS A 21 -17.67 22.25 8.09
CA CYS A 21 -17.87 21.21 9.09
C CYS A 21 -16.59 20.98 9.89
N ASP A 22 -16.74 20.40 11.07
CA ASP A 22 -15.64 19.79 11.77
C ASP A 22 -15.23 18.50 11.03
N MET A 23 -13.94 18.36 10.74
CA MET A 23 -13.39 17.16 10.10
C MET A 23 -13.03 16.07 11.12
N GLY A 24 -13.02 16.38 12.41
CA GLY A 24 -12.65 15.46 13.48
C GLY A 24 -11.15 15.42 13.78
N SER A 25 -10.80 14.77 14.89
CA SER A 25 -9.44 14.71 15.44
C SER A 25 -8.44 13.98 14.54
N ASP A 26 -8.88 12.98 13.79
CA ASP A 26 -8.04 12.17 12.90
C ASP A 26 -7.30 12.99 11.83
N PHE A 27 -7.83 14.14 11.42
CA PHE A 27 -7.14 14.99 10.45
C PHE A 27 -6.06 15.86 11.10
N ILE A 28 -6.17 16.13 12.40
CA ILE A 28 -5.26 16.99 13.15
C ILE A 28 -4.08 16.18 13.70
N SER A 29 -4.31 14.92 14.08
CA SER A 29 -3.30 14.03 14.65
C SER A 29 -2.42 13.35 13.61
N ASN A 30 -2.86 13.27 12.35
CA ASN A 30 -2.14 12.54 11.30
C ASN A 30 -1.29 13.46 10.42
N SER A 31 -0.03 13.08 10.22
CA SER A 31 0.86 13.64 9.22
C SER A 31 1.13 12.63 8.12
N PHE A 32 1.30 13.08 6.87
CA PHE A 32 1.73 12.18 5.78
C PHE A 32 2.81 12.82 4.91
N LYS A 33 3.61 11.96 4.28
CA LYS A 33 4.76 12.40 3.48
C LYS A 33 4.34 12.73 2.05
N LEU A 34 4.92 13.81 1.54
CA LEU A 34 4.87 14.24 0.14
C LEU A 34 6.26 14.08 -0.46
N TRP A 35 6.40 13.16 -1.41
CA TRP A 35 7.69 12.72 -1.93
C TRP A 35 8.25 13.67 -3.00
N GLY A 36 9.48 14.11 -2.76
CA GLY A 36 10.34 14.88 -3.64
C GLY A 36 11.21 13.99 -4.55
N VAL A 37 12.17 14.60 -5.27
CA VAL A 37 13.12 13.84 -6.12
C VAL A 37 14.20 13.13 -5.28
N GLN A 38 14.59 13.71 -4.13
CA GLN A 38 15.65 13.21 -3.25
C GLN A 38 15.28 13.25 -1.76
N ASP A 39 14.13 13.80 -1.40
CA ASP A 39 13.70 14.04 -0.01
C ASP A 39 12.17 14.02 0.07
N TYR A 40 11.57 14.12 1.25
CA TYR A 40 10.13 14.26 1.44
C TYR A 40 9.79 15.49 2.30
N LEU A 41 8.58 16.03 2.10
CA LEU A 41 7.98 17.02 2.98
C LEU A 41 6.91 16.32 3.83
N SER A 42 6.89 16.59 5.14
CA SER A 42 5.80 16.17 6.01
C SER A 42 4.68 17.19 5.95
N PHE A 43 3.48 16.73 5.60
CA PHE A 43 2.26 17.50 5.66
C PHE A 43 1.62 17.34 7.04
N THR A 44 1.28 18.45 7.68
CA THR A 44 0.56 18.50 8.95
C THR A 44 -0.63 19.45 8.86
N MET A 45 -1.71 19.11 9.56
CA MET A 45 -2.87 19.99 9.72
C MET A 45 -3.04 20.36 11.18
N ARG A 46 -3.20 21.66 11.44
CA ARG A 46 -3.53 22.19 12.76
C ARG A 46 -4.86 22.93 12.72
N TYR A 47 -5.71 22.71 13.72
CA TYR A 47 -6.86 23.57 13.92
C TYR A 47 -6.38 24.96 14.35
N VAL A 48 -6.95 26.01 13.75
CA VAL A 48 -6.56 27.42 14.04
C VAL A 48 -7.69 28.19 14.70
N GLY A 49 -8.93 27.95 14.30
CA GLY A 49 -10.08 28.66 14.82
C GLY A 49 -11.19 28.80 13.78
N ILE A 50 -12.28 29.44 14.21
CA ILE A 50 -13.42 29.79 13.36
C ILE A 50 -13.11 31.12 12.67
N ILE A 51 -13.34 31.18 11.35
CA ILE A 51 -13.23 32.41 10.56
C ILE A 51 -14.62 32.79 10.02
N HIS A 52 -14.93 34.08 10.05
CA HIS A 52 -16.15 34.63 9.46
C HIS A 52 -15.79 35.39 8.18
N LEU A 53 -16.33 34.93 7.05
CA LEU A 53 -16.11 35.53 5.74
C LEU A 53 -17.42 36.07 5.20
N ASN A 54 -17.39 37.27 4.62
CA ASN A 54 -18.55 37.83 3.92
C ASN A 54 -18.67 37.23 2.49
N GLN A 55 -19.79 37.52 1.82
CA GLN A 55 -20.07 36.96 0.49
C GLN A 55 -19.00 37.33 -0.55
N GLU A 56 -18.52 38.57 -0.55
CA GLU A 56 -17.48 39.03 -1.48
C GLU A 56 -16.16 38.30 -1.28
N GLN A 57 -15.76 38.10 -0.02
CA GLN A 57 -14.55 37.34 0.34
C GLN A 57 -14.64 35.89 -0.11
N VAL A 58 -15.81 35.25 0.03
CA VAL A 58 -16.03 33.87 -0.43
C VAL A 58 -15.95 33.78 -1.94
N ILE A 59 -16.54 34.72 -2.68
CA ILE A 59 -16.47 34.76 -4.15
C ILE A 59 -15.04 34.98 -4.61
N ALA A 60 -14.32 35.94 -4.01
CA ALA A 60 -12.94 36.23 -4.35
C ALA A 60 -12.01 35.03 -4.09
N ALA A 61 -12.16 34.38 -2.93
CA ALA A 61 -11.39 33.17 -2.60
C ALA A 61 -11.68 32.01 -3.56
N ARG A 62 -12.95 31.82 -3.95
CA ARG A 62 -13.35 30.78 -4.90
C ARG A 62 -12.74 31.03 -6.29
N ARG A 63 -12.78 32.28 -6.78
CA ARG A 63 -12.14 32.63 -8.05
C ARG A 63 -10.63 32.39 -7.98
N PHE A 64 -9.98 32.89 -6.93
CA PHE A 64 -8.55 32.71 -6.73
C PHE A 64 -8.13 31.23 -6.75
N GLN A 65 -8.78 30.37 -5.95
CA GLN A 65 -8.40 28.95 -5.86
C GLN A 65 -8.62 28.21 -7.19
N THR A 66 -9.70 28.53 -7.92
CA THR A 66 -9.96 27.90 -9.21
C THR A 66 -8.93 28.34 -10.23
N THR A 67 -8.67 29.64 -10.34
CA THR A 67 -7.68 30.18 -11.29
C THR A 67 -6.31 29.57 -11.05
N ILE A 68 -5.80 29.60 -9.82
CA ILE A 68 -4.45 29.07 -9.54
C ILE A 68 -4.34 27.57 -9.79
N LEU A 69 -5.34 26.77 -9.41
CA LEU A 69 -5.31 25.33 -9.61
C LEU A 69 -5.49 24.97 -11.09
N SER A 70 -6.38 25.63 -11.81
CA SER A 70 -6.54 25.44 -13.25
C SER A 70 -5.26 25.77 -14.02
N LEU A 71 -4.54 26.85 -13.64
CA LEU A 71 -3.24 27.21 -14.23
C LEU A 71 -2.13 26.19 -13.96
N LEU A 72 -2.21 25.50 -12.82
CA LEU A 72 -1.21 24.52 -12.41
C LEU A 72 -1.49 23.12 -12.98
N ILE A 73 -2.77 22.78 -13.20
CA ILE A 73 -3.23 21.48 -13.71
C ILE A 73 -3.27 21.45 -15.24
N SER A 74 -3.77 22.52 -15.87
CA SER A 74 -3.88 22.65 -17.33
C SER A 74 -2.86 23.66 -17.86
N ASN A 75 -2.25 23.31 -19.00
CA ASN A 75 -1.38 24.21 -19.75
C ASN A 75 -2.13 24.93 -20.89
N ASP A 76 -3.45 24.74 -21.02
CA ASP A 76 -4.25 25.28 -22.12
C ASP A 76 -5.06 26.53 -21.70
N LEU A 77 -4.79 27.65 -22.39
CA LEU A 77 -5.50 28.91 -22.23
C LEU A 77 -7.01 28.81 -22.44
N SER A 78 -7.45 27.98 -23.40
CA SER A 78 -8.85 27.84 -23.74
C SER A 78 -9.63 27.13 -22.63
N GLU A 79 -9.03 26.11 -22.03
CA GLU A 79 -9.59 25.43 -20.85
C GLU A 79 -9.65 26.39 -19.66
N VAL A 80 -8.55 27.07 -19.33
CA VAL A 80 -8.50 28.03 -18.22
C VAL A 80 -9.51 29.16 -18.42
N SER A 81 -9.62 29.71 -19.63
CA SER A 81 -10.59 30.75 -19.96
C SER A 81 -12.03 30.25 -19.87
N ASN A 82 -12.33 29.05 -20.36
CA ASN A 82 -13.67 28.46 -20.25
C ASN A 82 -14.03 28.20 -18.78
N TYR A 83 -13.08 27.72 -17.97
CA TYR A 83 -13.28 27.54 -16.53
C TYR A 83 -13.59 28.84 -15.81
N ILE A 84 -12.89 29.92 -16.14
CA ILE A 84 -13.12 31.24 -15.55
C ILE A 84 -14.47 31.81 -16.00
N LYS A 85 -14.81 31.73 -17.30
CA LYS A 85 -16.08 32.20 -17.85
C LYS A 85 -17.29 31.46 -17.26
N ASN A 86 -17.23 30.13 -17.20
CA ASN A 86 -18.31 29.31 -16.61
C ASN A 86 -18.58 29.66 -15.13
N LEU A 87 -17.57 30.13 -14.39
CA LEU A 87 -17.71 30.56 -12.99
C LEU A 87 -18.31 31.95 -12.82
N LEU A 88 -18.21 32.81 -13.84
CA LEU A 88 -18.80 34.15 -13.87
C LEU A 88 -20.30 34.10 -14.19
N GLU A 89 -20.71 33.14 -15.02
CA GLU A 89 -22.10 32.99 -15.48
C GLU A 89 -22.99 32.14 -14.54
N MET A 90 -22.40 31.44 -13.57
CA MET A 90 -23.15 30.62 -12.63
C MET A 90 -23.70 31.47 -11.47
N PRO A 91 -25.01 31.43 -11.16
CA PRO A 91 -25.53 32.03 -9.95
C PRO A 91 -24.82 31.39 -8.76
N ALA A 92 -24.35 32.23 -7.84
CA ALA A 92 -23.58 31.83 -6.67
C ALA A 92 -24.35 30.78 -5.87
N SER A 93 -24.14 29.50 -6.18
CA SER A 93 -24.64 28.45 -5.30
C SER A 93 -23.87 28.60 -3.98
N PRO A 94 -24.58 28.63 -2.84
CA PRO A 94 -23.98 28.87 -1.53
C PRO A 94 -23.07 27.73 -1.06
N GLY A 95 -22.86 26.68 -1.87
CA GLY A 95 -22.23 25.41 -1.53
C GLY A 95 -20.74 25.30 -1.81
N ALA A 96 -19.91 26.31 -1.49
CA ALA A 96 -18.48 25.99 -1.35
C ALA A 96 -18.30 25.03 -0.17
N VAL A 97 -17.87 23.79 -0.46
CA VAL A 97 -17.58 22.77 0.55
C VAL A 97 -16.33 23.16 1.36
N TYR A 98 -15.36 23.80 0.71
CA TYR A 98 -14.15 24.36 1.34
C TYR A 98 -13.56 25.54 0.56
N LEU A 99 -12.62 26.26 1.19
CA LEU A 99 -11.80 27.34 0.59
C LEU A 99 -10.31 27.11 0.93
N LEU A 100 -9.44 27.39 -0.04
CA LEU A 100 -7.98 27.39 0.14
C LEU A 100 -7.43 28.81 0.14
N LEU A 101 -6.96 29.27 1.30
CA LEU A 101 -6.55 30.66 1.51
C LEU A 101 -5.04 30.73 1.74
N PRO A 102 -4.26 31.40 0.86
CA PRO A 102 -2.83 31.60 1.08
C PRO A 102 -2.57 32.45 2.32
N VAL A 103 -1.52 32.11 3.08
CA VAL A 103 -1.08 32.88 4.25
C VAL A 103 0.31 33.47 3.98
N VAL A 104 0.46 34.76 4.24
CA VAL A 104 1.74 35.48 4.15
C VAL A 104 1.96 36.22 5.47
N SER A 105 3.11 35.99 6.11
CA SER A 105 3.45 36.58 7.42
C SER A 105 2.36 36.36 8.49
N GLY A 106 1.77 35.16 8.53
CA GLY A 106 0.75 34.77 9.52
C GLY A 106 -0.66 35.33 9.27
N LYS A 107 -0.90 36.04 8.17
CA LYS A 107 -2.24 36.56 7.80
C LYS A 107 -2.68 36.08 6.42
N ILE A 108 -3.99 35.93 6.23
CA ILE A 108 -4.56 35.59 4.92
C ILE A 108 -4.21 36.68 3.91
N ASP A 109 -3.66 36.28 2.76
CA ASP A 109 -3.21 37.18 1.71
C ASP A 109 -4.37 37.64 0.81
N TRP A 110 -5.22 38.51 1.37
CA TRP A 110 -6.34 39.09 0.65
C TRP A 110 -5.93 39.96 -0.53
N ARG A 111 -4.70 40.48 -0.56
CA ARG A 111 -4.21 41.33 -1.67
C ARG A 111 -4.10 40.49 -2.94
N SER A 112 -3.46 39.33 -2.83
CA SER A 112 -3.31 38.35 -3.90
C SER A 112 -4.66 37.77 -4.33
N ILE A 113 -5.53 37.41 -3.37
CA ILE A 113 -6.86 36.85 -3.63
C ILE A 113 -7.75 37.84 -4.41
N LYS A 114 -7.83 39.11 -3.98
CA LYS A 114 -8.72 40.10 -4.58
C LYS A 114 -8.31 40.46 -6.00
N PHE A 115 -7.02 40.59 -6.27
CA PHE A 115 -6.57 40.94 -7.62
C PHE A 115 -6.87 39.82 -8.62
N SER A 116 -6.63 38.56 -8.25
CA SER A 116 -6.97 37.40 -9.09
C SER A 116 -8.47 37.21 -9.33
N ALA A 117 -9.31 37.82 -8.49
CA ALA A 117 -10.76 37.77 -8.61
C ALA A 117 -11.35 38.90 -9.46
N SER A 118 -10.55 39.91 -9.84
CA SER A 118 -10.96 40.98 -10.75
C SER A 118 -11.20 40.42 -12.16
N GLU A 119 -12.20 40.94 -12.86
CA GLU A 119 -12.56 40.45 -14.20
C GLU A 119 -11.35 40.50 -15.14
N MET A 120 -11.19 39.44 -15.95
CA MET A 120 -10.38 39.51 -17.17
C MET A 120 -11.08 40.55 -18.06
N PRO A 121 -10.51 41.74 -18.27
CA PRO A 121 -11.23 42.77 -18.99
C PRO A 121 -11.45 42.29 -20.42
N GLU A 122 -12.70 42.33 -20.88
CA GLU A 122 -12.93 42.57 -22.29
C GLU A 122 -12.21 43.89 -22.65
N ALA A 123 -11.53 43.89 -23.80
CA ALA A 123 -10.46 44.81 -24.17
C ALA A 123 -10.89 46.27 -24.41
N THR A 124 -11.77 46.85 -23.58
CA THR A 124 -12.46 48.10 -23.89
C THR A 124 -12.29 49.23 -22.87
N ASN A 125 -11.71 49.03 -21.68
CA ASN A 125 -11.40 50.15 -20.76
C ASN A 125 -9.94 50.14 -20.27
N MET A 126 -9.17 51.13 -20.70
CA MET A 126 -7.80 51.42 -20.24
C MET A 126 -7.81 52.05 -18.84
N ASP A 127 -8.09 51.26 -17.80
CA ASP A 127 -7.88 51.70 -16.42
C ASP A 127 -6.44 51.41 -15.98
N MET A 128 -5.74 52.45 -15.54
CA MET A 128 -4.39 52.37 -14.96
C MET A 128 -4.40 51.51 -13.68
N ARG A 129 -3.71 50.37 -13.69
CA ARG A 129 -3.58 49.52 -12.48
C ARG A 129 -2.29 49.86 -11.74
N HIS A 130 -2.38 50.80 -10.79
CA HIS A 130 -1.27 51.21 -9.93
C HIS A 130 -1.30 50.49 -8.57
N CYS A 131 -0.13 50.08 -8.05
CA CYS A 131 -0.04 49.61 -6.67
C CYS A 131 -0.09 50.81 -5.71
N TYR A 132 -1.21 51.00 -5.01
CA TYR A 132 -1.28 51.98 -3.92
C TYR A 132 -0.59 51.37 -2.68
N PRO A 133 0.45 51.96 -2.05
CA PRO A 133 1.06 53.29 -2.20
C PRO A 133 2.54 53.21 -2.67
N CYS A 134 2.80 52.84 -3.91
CA CYS A 134 4.15 52.59 -4.40
C CYS A 134 4.88 53.87 -4.84
N LYS A 135 6.20 53.93 -4.62
CA LYS A 135 7.10 54.99 -5.10
C LYS A 135 7.81 54.67 -6.43
N ASP A 136 7.63 53.47 -6.98
CA ASP A 136 8.16 53.11 -8.30
C ASP A 136 7.37 53.81 -9.41
N THR A 137 8.05 54.62 -10.21
CA THR A 137 7.47 55.34 -11.37
C THR A 137 7.51 54.52 -12.67
N GLY A 138 7.98 53.27 -12.63
CA GLY A 138 8.10 52.40 -13.80
C GLY A 138 6.74 51.87 -14.25
N ILE A 139 6.10 52.56 -15.20
CA ILE A 139 4.90 52.07 -15.87
C ILE A 139 5.32 51.22 -17.05
N VAL A 140 4.74 50.02 -17.16
CA VAL A 140 5.05 49.04 -18.19
C VAL A 140 3.78 48.73 -18.97
N GLN A 141 3.84 48.83 -20.29
CA GLN A 141 2.76 48.49 -21.20
C GLN A 141 2.71 46.98 -21.39
N THR A 142 1.57 46.37 -21.05
CA THR A 142 1.26 44.98 -21.38
C THR A 142 0.18 44.92 -22.46
N LYS A 143 -0.23 43.70 -22.87
CA LYS A 143 -1.26 43.52 -23.89
C LYS A 143 -2.62 44.08 -23.45
N ASP A 144 -2.93 44.01 -22.14
CA ASP A 144 -4.25 44.36 -21.60
C ASP A 144 -4.27 45.71 -20.88
N GLY A 145 -3.17 46.46 -20.89
CA GLY A 145 -3.11 47.80 -20.29
C GLY A 145 -1.76 48.15 -19.67
N THR A 146 -1.74 49.25 -18.93
CA THR A 146 -0.54 49.72 -18.22
C THR A 146 -0.51 49.22 -16.79
N PHE A 147 0.63 48.68 -16.37
CA PHE A 147 0.85 48.15 -15.03
C PHE A 147 2.07 48.80 -14.39
N CYS A 148 2.02 49.00 -13.07
CA CYS A 148 3.23 49.33 -12.32
C CYS A 148 4.21 48.13 -12.32
N SER A 149 5.51 48.40 -12.51
CA SER A 149 6.58 47.39 -12.47
C SER A 149 6.53 46.54 -11.20
N CYS A 150 6.17 47.14 -10.07
CA CYS A 150 5.96 46.49 -8.77
C CYS A 150 4.94 45.34 -8.82
N MET A 151 3.91 45.46 -9.66
CA MET A 151 2.84 44.47 -9.80
C MET A 151 3.19 43.38 -10.81
N LEU A 152 4.03 43.68 -11.80
CA LEU A 152 4.50 42.68 -12.75
C LEU A 152 5.53 41.76 -12.10
N ARG A 153 6.32 42.26 -11.15
CA ARG A 153 7.21 41.41 -10.36
C ARG A 153 6.39 40.42 -9.54
N ASN A 154 6.72 39.14 -9.63
CA ASN A 154 5.94 38.03 -9.05
C ASN A 154 4.52 37.92 -9.64
N SER A 155 4.28 38.28 -10.89
CA SER A 155 3.00 38.02 -11.56
C SER A 155 3.00 36.71 -12.33
N ILE A 156 1.81 36.17 -12.62
CA ILE A 156 1.62 35.11 -13.61
C ILE A 156 1.11 35.76 -14.89
N VAL A 157 1.83 35.56 -15.97
CA VAL A 157 1.48 36.10 -17.29
C VAL A 157 1.24 34.98 -18.30
N CYS A 158 0.40 35.27 -19.27
CA CYS A 158 0.13 34.44 -20.43
C CYS A 158 0.71 35.10 -21.67
N THR A 159 1.25 34.30 -22.60
CA THR A 159 1.56 34.76 -23.96
C THR A 159 0.57 34.16 -24.98
N PRO A 160 -0.43 34.92 -25.45
CA PRO A 160 -1.52 34.38 -26.29
C PRO A 160 -1.06 33.76 -27.61
N HIS A 161 0.08 34.21 -28.14
CA HIS A 161 0.61 33.77 -29.43
C HIS A 161 1.12 32.31 -29.41
N ASN A 162 1.39 31.74 -28.23
CA ASN A 162 1.87 30.36 -28.10
C ASN A 162 1.11 29.53 -27.06
N GLY A 163 0.12 30.11 -26.37
CA GLY A 163 -0.69 29.39 -25.39
C GLY A 163 -0.07 29.23 -24.00
N MET A 164 1.14 29.74 -23.75
CA MET A 164 1.93 29.38 -22.56
C MET A 164 1.79 30.37 -21.40
N PHE A 165 1.92 29.85 -20.19
CA PHE A 165 1.94 30.61 -18.93
C PHE A 165 3.34 30.67 -18.30
N TYR A 166 3.66 31.82 -17.71
CA TYR A 166 4.96 32.07 -17.07
C TYR A 166 4.79 32.83 -15.76
N ALA A 167 5.67 32.52 -14.79
CA ALA A 167 5.84 33.31 -13.58
C ALA A 167 6.97 34.33 -13.78
N VAL A 168 6.66 35.61 -13.61
CA VAL A 168 7.59 36.73 -13.76
C VAL A 168 8.42 36.87 -12.49
N CYS A 169 9.73 36.72 -12.61
CA CYS A 169 10.70 36.84 -11.52
C CYS A 169 11.21 38.28 -11.36
N GLY A 170 11.31 39.02 -12.47
CA GLY A 170 11.87 40.36 -12.49
C GLY A 170 11.93 40.97 -13.88
N PHE A 171 12.79 41.97 -14.03
CA PHE A 171 13.06 42.68 -15.27
C PHE A 171 14.51 42.45 -15.67
N LEU A 172 14.74 42.31 -16.96
CA LEU A 172 16.07 42.20 -17.56
C LEU A 172 16.52 43.55 -18.08
N ASP A 173 17.83 43.78 -18.11
CA ASP A 173 18.45 44.93 -18.78
C ASP A 173 18.57 44.67 -20.29
N LEU A 174 17.44 44.34 -20.91
CA LEU A 174 17.27 44.03 -22.34
C LEU A 174 15.96 44.66 -22.81
N ASN A 175 15.88 45.04 -24.08
CA ASN A 175 14.71 45.64 -24.69
C ASN A 175 14.44 45.03 -26.09
N ALA A 176 13.44 45.53 -26.82
CA ALA A 176 13.05 44.95 -28.11
C ALA A 176 14.15 44.99 -29.18
N ASN A 177 15.07 45.96 -29.06
CA ASN A 177 16.20 46.16 -29.97
C ASN A 177 17.45 45.34 -29.59
N SER A 178 17.43 44.68 -28.43
CA SER A 178 18.52 43.82 -27.96
C SER A 178 18.63 42.54 -28.81
N LEU A 179 19.84 41.96 -28.88
CA LEU A 179 20.13 40.77 -29.70
C LEU A 179 19.71 39.48 -28.98
N LEU A 180 18.89 38.67 -29.67
CA LEU A 180 18.51 37.31 -29.28
C LEU A 180 19.41 36.29 -29.98
N HIS A 181 19.95 35.36 -29.20
CA HIS A 181 20.79 34.26 -29.71
C HIS A 181 19.92 33.08 -30.18
N ARG A 182 20.02 32.70 -31.45
CA ARG A 182 19.30 31.54 -31.99
C ARG A 182 20.13 30.26 -31.86
N SER A 183 19.45 29.11 -31.91
CA SER A 183 20.06 27.77 -31.87
C SER A 183 20.93 27.44 -33.09
N ASP A 184 20.78 28.20 -34.16
CA ASP A 184 21.58 28.11 -35.40
C ASP A 184 22.85 29.01 -35.38
N GLY A 185 23.11 29.70 -34.26
CA GLY A 185 24.26 30.59 -34.10
C GLY A 185 24.08 31.99 -34.69
N SER A 186 22.92 32.30 -35.27
CA SER A 186 22.60 33.64 -35.77
C SER A 186 22.07 34.56 -34.67
N PHE A 187 22.26 35.87 -34.86
CA PHE A 187 21.77 36.92 -33.97
C PHE A 187 20.68 37.72 -34.67
N LEU A 188 19.57 37.95 -33.97
CA LEU A 188 18.46 38.75 -34.47
C LEU A 188 17.90 39.59 -33.33
N SER A 189 17.41 40.80 -33.57
CA SER A 189 16.74 41.56 -32.51
C SER A 189 15.44 40.85 -32.06
N TYR A 190 15.01 41.04 -30.82
CA TYR A 190 13.71 40.51 -30.36
C TYR A 190 12.56 40.99 -31.26
N LYS A 191 12.58 42.27 -31.67
CA LYS A 191 11.61 42.85 -32.59
C LYS A 191 11.54 42.09 -33.92
N THR A 192 12.68 41.84 -34.55
CA THR A 192 12.70 41.12 -35.83
C THR A 192 12.33 39.64 -35.62
N TYR A 193 12.73 39.02 -34.51
CA TYR A 193 12.35 37.64 -34.19
C TYR A 193 10.83 37.44 -34.08
N PHE A 194 10.16 38.29 -33.29
CA PHE A 194 8.71 38.21 -33.13
C PHE A 194 7.96 38.58 -34.41
N LYS A 195 8.52 39.47 -35.24
CA LYS A 195 7.96 39.80 -36.56
C LYS A 195 8.10 38.65 -37.55
N GLU A 196 9.28 38.03 -37.66
CA GLU A 196 9.53 36.94 -38.60
C GLU A 196 8.80 35.65 -38.20
N ARG A 197 8.79 35.30 -36.91
CA ARG A 197 8.27 34.00 -36.45
C ARG A 197 6.78 34.01 -36.13
N TYR A 198 6.26 35.11 -35.60
CA TYR A 198 4.87 35.21 -35.12
C TYR A 198 4.06 36.31 -35.81
N ASN A 199 4.66 37.07 -36.73
CA ASN A 199 4.06 38.24 -37.38
C ASN A 199 3.54 39.29 -36.38
N LEU A 200 4.28 39.51 -35.30
CA LEU A 200 3.95 40.48 -34.25
C LEU A 200 4.91 41.68 -34.30
N ASP A 201 4.35 42.89 -34.34
CA ASP A 201 5.13 44.14 -34.27
C ASP A 201 5.24 44.63 -32.84
N LEU A 202 6.46 44.63 -32.30
CA LEU A 202 6.79 45.23 -31.00
C LEU A 202 6.81 46.76 -31.13
N ARG A 203 5.95 47.47 -30.39
CA ARG A 203 5.80 48.94 -30.45
C ARG A 203 6.53 49.65 -29.32
N CYS A 204 6.70 48.98 -28.18
CA CYS A 204 7.32 49.52 -26.99
C CYS A 204 8.82 49.18 -26.97
N GLU A 205 9.59 49.76 -27.89
CA GLU A 205 10.95 49.30 -28.19
C GLU A 205 11.95 49.47 -27.04
N ASP A 206 11.83 50.55 -26.28
CA ASP A 206 12.72 50.89 -25.16
C ASP A 206 12.32 50.17 -23.86
N GLN A 207 11.21 49.43 -23.86
CA GLN A 207 10.70 48.78 -22.66
C GLN A 207 11.53 47.55 -22.29
N ALA A 208 11.87 47.45 -21.01
CA ALA A 208 12.61 46.31 -20.46
C ALA A 208 11.84 44.98 -20.62
N LEU A 209 12.54 43.91 -21.01
CA LEU A 209 12.00 42.56 -21.09
C LEU A 209 11.78 41.97 -19.69
N LEU A 210 10.79 41.09 -19.57
CA LEU A 210 10.52 40.35 -18.33
C LEU A 210 11.44 39.14 -18.23
N GLU A 211 12.02 38.94 -17.05
CA GLU A 211 12.63 37.67 -16.66
C GLU A 211 11.51 36.74 -16.18
N ALA A 212 11.20 35.69 -16.95
CA ALA A 212 10.12 34.78 -16.62
C ALA A 212 10.57 33.31 -16.60
N ARG A 213 9.80 32.47 -15.89
CA ARG A 213 10.02 31.02 -15.84
C ARG A 213 8.71 30.32 -16.15
N LYS A 214 8.78 29.19 -16.85
CA LYS A 214 7.59 28.35 -17.05
C LYS A 214 7.03 27.90 -15.70
N LEU A 215 5.70 27.80 -15.62
CA LEU A 215 5.05 27.24 -14.44
C LEU A 215 5.50 25.80 -14.22
N VAL A 216 5.61 25.41 -12.95
CA VAL A 216 5.95 24.04 -12.56
C VAL A 216 4.70 23.18 -12.73
N GLU A 217 4.79 22.12 -13.53
CA GLU A 217 3.67 21.18 -13.69
C GLU A 217 3.36 20.48 -12.36
N VAL A 218 2.07 20.32 -12.06
CA VAL A 218 1.61 19.51 -10.93
C VAL A 218 1.95 18.05 -11.19
N ARG A 219 2.46 17.39 -10.16
CA ARG A 219 2.73 15.96 -10.14
C ARG A 219 2.10 15.29 -8.94
N ASN A 220 2.05 13.96 -8.96
CA ASN A 220 1.57 13.18 -7.82
C ASN A 220 2.68 13.08 -6.77
N PHE A 221 2.54 13.83 -5.67
CA PHE A 221 3.48 13.83 -4.56
C PHE A 221 3.21 12.70 -3.54
N LEU A 222 2.15 11.90 -3.71
CA LEU A 222 1.90 10.71 -2.88
C LEU A 222 2.66 9.48 -3.38
N HIS A 223 3.23 9.55 -4.60
CA HIS A 223 3.91 8.44 -5.25
C HIS A 223 5.35 8.28 -4.75
N LYS A 224 5.68 7.10 -4.23
CA LYS A 224 7.03 6.75 -3.77
C LYS A 224 7.91 6.24 -4.93
N CYS A 225 8.28 7.12 -5.87
CA CYS A 225 9.22 6.76 -6.94
C CYS A 225 10.61 7.35 -6.71
N ASN A 226 11.64 6.51 -6.81
CA ASN A 226 13.02 6.96 -6.99
C ASN A 226 13.16 7.61 -8.36
N TYR A 227 12.94 8.93 -8.44
CA TYR A 227 13.20 9.76 -9.62
C TYR A 227 14.71 9.88 -9.89
N LYS A 228 15.41 8.75 -10.08
CA LYS A 228 16.81 8.73 -10.51
C LYS A 228 16.97 8.89 -12.04
N LYS A 229 15.87 8.85 -12.81
CA LYS A 229 15.91 8.88 -14.29
C LYS A 229 15.28 10.09 -14.97
N GLU A 230 14.54 10.93 -14.26
CA GLU A 230 14.21 12.26 -14.80
C GLU A 230 15.35 13.21 -14.41
N LYS A 231 16.38 13.29 -15.27
CA LYS A 231 17.20 14.52 -15.33
C LYS A 231 16.22 15.69 -15.28
N GLU A 232 16.38 16.59 -14.32
CA GLU A 232 15.72 17.90 -14.29
C GLU A 232 15.81 18.54 -15.69
N ARG A 233 14.82 18.29 -16.55
CA ARG A 233 14.73 18.91 -17.88
C ARG A 233 13.99 20.24 -17.83
N SER A 234 13.55 20.69 -16.66
CA SER A 234 12.78 21.93 -16.52
C SER A 234 13.09 22.62 -15.19
N GLY A 235 13.62 23.84 -15.26
CA GLY A 235 13.77 24.69 -14.08
C GLY A 235 14.79 25.83 -14.19
N LYS A 236 15.79 25.72 -15.07
CA LYS A 236 16.82 26.76 -15.26
C LYS A 236 16.74 27.57 -16.56
N SER A 237 15.81 27.25 -17.47
CA SER A 237 15.60 28.11 -18.64
C SER A 237 14.78 29.32 -18.22
N VAL A 238 15.48 30.40 -17.88
CA VAL A 238 14.90 31.74 -17.90
C VAL A 238 14.39 31.99 -19.32
N VAL A 239 13.24 32.64 -19.43
CA VAL A 239 12.62 33.03 -20.69
C VAL A 239 12.50 34.54 -20.67
N GLU A 240 13.04 35.20 -21.70
CA GLU A 240 12.88 36.65 -21.87
C GLU A 240 11.57 36.92 -22.60
N LEU A 241 10.69 37.74 -22.01
CA LEU A 241 9.37 38.03 -22.57
C LEU A 241 9.15 39.54 -22.76
N PRO A 242 8.76 40.00 -23.96
CA PRO A 242 8.28 41.37 -24.14
C PRO A 242 6.98 41.59 -23.36
N PRO A 243 6.90 42.58 -22.44
CA PRO A 243 5.70 42.75 -21.62
C PRO A 243 4.46 43.09 -22.46
N GLU A 244 4.61 43.79 -23.60
CA GLU A 244 3.50 44.16 -24.49
C GLU A 244 2.79 42.96 -25.15
N LEU A 245 3.41 41.77 -25.13
CA LEU A 245 2.81 40.53 -25.62
C LEU A 245 2.17 39.69 -24.51
N CYS A 246 2.29 40.14 -23.25
CA CYS A 246 1.87 39.40 -22.07
C CYS A 246 0.50 39.86 -21.58
N ILE A 247 -0.35 38.90 -21.22
CA ILE A 247 -1.62 39.08 -20.50
C ILE A 247 -1.37 38.80 -19.02
N VAL A 248 -1.73 39.72 -18.12
CA VAL A 248 -1.51 39.52 -16.68
C VAL A 248 -2.67 38.73 -16.08
N VAL A 249 -2.41 37.50 -15.66
CA VAL A 249 -3.44 36.58 -15.15
C VAL A 249 -3.61 36.70 -13.62
N MET A 250 -2.51 36.79 -12.87
CA MET A 250 -2.53 36.91 -11.41
C MET A 250 -1.38 37.79 -10.91
N SER A 251 -1.63 38.64 -9.90
CA SER A 251 -0.60 39.48 -9.26
C SER A 251 -1.07 40.03 -7.90
N PRO A 252 -0.18 40.25 -6.91
CA PRO A 252 1.15 39.67 -6.80
C PRO A 252 1.03 38.19 -6.37
N MET A 253 1.84 37.30 -6.93
CA MET A 253 1.89 35.87 -6.58
C MET A 253 3.31 35.48 -6.19
N SER A 254 3.56 35.37 -4.89
CA SER A 254 4.90 34.97 -4.42
C SER A 254 5.27 33.58 -4.97
N ALA A 255 6.55 33.39 -5.34
CA ALA A 255 7.05 32.09 -5.80
C ALA A 255 6.83 30.98 -4.75
N ILE A 256 6.83 31.36 -3.46
CA ILE A 256 6.57 30.44 -2.34
C ILE A 256 5.10 30.00 -2.36
N THR A 257 4.15 30.93 -2.52
CA THR A 257 2.72 30.63 -2.63
C THR A 257 2.45 29.71 -3.81
N LEU A 258 2.98 30.06 -4.99
CA LEU A 258 2.82 29.24 -6.19
C LEU A 258 3.34 27.82 -5.98
N ARG A 259 4.53 27.68 -5.37
CA ARG A 259 5.10 26.37 -5.02
C ARG A 259 4.24 25.60 -4.03
N SER A 260 3.66 26.24 -3.01
CA SER A 260 2.76 25.56 -2.06
C SER A 260 1.52 25.01 -2.75
N PHE A 261 0.96 25.73 -3.71
CA PHE A 261 -0.25 25.30 -4.44
C PHE A 261 0.00 24.12 -5.39
N THR A 262 1.24 23.80 -5.78
CA THR A 262 1.51 22.59 -6.58
C THR A 262 1.30 21.29 -5.79
N PHE A 263 1.40 21.33 -4.45
CA PHE A 263 1.16 20.18 -3.58
C PHE A 263 -0.33 19.93 -3.30
N ILE A 264 -1.17 20.96 -3.47
CA ILE A 264 -2.58 20.94 -3.08
C ILE A 264 -3.38 19.79 -3.72
N PRO A 265 -3.25 19.47 -5.02
CA PRO A 265 -3.99 18.35 -5.60
C PRO A 265 -3.73 17.02 -4.89
N SER A 266 -2.48 16.75 -4.53
CA SER A 266 -2.09 15.53 -3.79
C SER A 266 -2.62 15.54 -2.36
N ILE A 267 -2.53 16.69 -1.68
CA ILE A 267 -3.06 16.88 -0.31
C ILE A 267 -4.57 16.67 -0.27
N MET A 268 -5.30 17.34 -1.16
CA MET A 268 -6.76 17.30 -1.20
C MET A 268 -7.26 15.91 -1.60
N TYR A 269 -6.57 15.22 -2.51
CA TYR A 269 -6.85 13.82 -2.81
C TYR A 269 -6.70 12.93 -1.56
N ARG A 270 -5.65 13.10 -0.77
CA ARG A 270 -5.46 12.35 0.49
C ARG A 270 -6.57 12.64 1.50
N ILE A 271 -6.93 13.91 1.69
CA ILE A 271 -8.03 14.32 2.58
C ILE A 271 -9.34 13.68 2.12
N GLN A 272 -9.63 13.72 0.82
CA GLN A 272 -10.81 13.08 0.24
C GLN A 272 -10.83 11.57 0.51
N CYS A 273 -9.69 10.87 0.31
CA CYS A 273 -9.58 9.45 0.63
C CYS A 273 -9.89 9.16 2.10
N MET A 274 -9.35 9.95 3.04
CA MET A 274 -9.63 9.79 4.48
C MET A 274 -11.09 10.05 4.82
N LEU A 275 -11.72 11.07 4.21
CA LEU A 275 -13.15 11.35 4.39
C LEU A 275 -14.01 10.18 3.88
N LEU A 276 -13.63 9.54 2.77
CA LEU A 276 -14.31 8.34 2.28
C LEU A 276 -14.17 7.16 3.25
N SER A 277 -13.00 6.98 3.86
CA SER A 277 -12.79 5.96 4.90
C SER A 277 -13.67 6.19 6.13
N MET A 278 -13.84 7.45 6.56
CA MET A 278 -14.77 7.79 7.64
C MET A 278 -16.23 7.57 7.25
N ASN A 279 -16.61 7.92 6.02
CA ASN A 279 -17.95 7.68 5.52
C ASN A 279 -18.28 6.18 5.49
N LEU A 280 -17.30 5.33 5.11
CA LEU A 280 -17.45 3.89 5.21
C LEU A 280 -17.70 3.44 6.66
N LYS A 281 -16.92 3.95 7.63
CA LYS A 281 -17.14 3.66 9.07
C LYS A 281 -18.54 4.04 9.52
N MET A 282 -19.06 5.17 9.02
CA MET A 282 -20.45 5.59 9.29
C MET A 282 -21.48 4.66 8.65
N GLN A 283 -21.25 4.25 7.40
CA GLN A 283 -22.12 3.36 6.63
C GLN A 283 -22.26 1.97 7.27
N LEU A 284 -21.19 1.45 7.89
CA LEU A 284 -21.20 0.15 8.58
C LEU A 284 -22.07 0.15 9.86
N GLY A 285 -22.56 1.32 10.30
CA GLY A 285 -23.53 1.45 11.38
C GLY A 285 -22.94 1.59 12.79
N PRO A 286 -23.79 1.78 13.81
CA PRO A 286 -23.37 2.14 15.17
C PRO A 286 -22.52 1.07 15.85
N SER A 287 -22.76 -0.22 15.54
CA SER A 287 -21.97 -1.34 16.07
C SER A 287 -20.49 -1.28 15.68
N MET A 288 -20.16 -0.62 14.57
CA MET A 288 -18.76 -0.40 14.16
C MET A 288 -18.20 0.91 14.70
N GLN A 289 -19.05 1.92 14.93
CA GLN A 289 -18.64 3.23 15.45
C GLN A 289 -18.15 3.18 16.90
N GLN A 290 -18.54 2.16 17.66
CA GLN A 290 -18.03 1.96 19.03
C GLN A 290 -16.50 1.71 19.07
N PHE A 291 -15.91 1.29 17.95
CA PHE A 291 -14.47 1.05 17.85
C PHE A 291 -13.76 2.27 17.27
N ASP A 292 -12.76 2.76 17.99
CA ASP A 292 -11.98 3.91 17.53
C ASP A 292 -10.88 3.49 16.55
N ILE A 293 -11.29 3.14 15.33
CA ILE A 293 -10.35 2.85 14.25
C ILE A 293 -9.97 4.15 13.54
N PRO A 294 -8.67 4.49 13.44
CA PRO A 294 -8.20 5.66 12.70
C PRO A 294 -8.58 5.58 11.23
N ALA A 295 -9.05 6.69 10.65
CA ALA A 295 -9.41 6.77 9.23
C ALA A 295 -8.26 6.35 8.29
N LEU A 296 -7.01 6.64 8.69
CA LEU A 296 -5.81 6.26 7.93
C LEU A 296 -5.64 4.73 7.85
N LYS A 297 -5.97 3.99 8.92
CA LYS A 297 -5.89 2.53 8.94
C LYS A 297 -6.96 1.89 8.05
N ILE A 298 -8.16 2.46 8.02
CA ILE A 298 -9.21 2.05 7.07
C ILE A 298 -8.78 2.37 5.63
N LEU A 299 -8.16 3.54 5.40
CA LEU A 299 -7.63 3.90 4.09
C LEU A 299 -6.53 2.92 3.64
N GLU A 300 -5.63 2.53 4.53
CA GLU A 300 -4.59 1.52 4.28
C GLU A 300 -5.19 0.21 3.77
N ALA A 301 -6.23 -0.30 4.45
CA ALA A 301 -6.95 -1.51 4.05
C ALA A 301 -7.69 -1.40 2.70
N LEU A 302 -8.04 -0.19 2.26
CA LEU A 302 -8.74 0.05 0.99
C LEU A 302 -7.78 0.38 -0.16
N THR A 303 -6.47 0.47 0.10
CA THR A 303 -5.47 0.94 -0.87
C THR A 303 -4.65 -0.21 -1.40
N THR A 304 -4.85 -0.52 -2.68
CA THR A 304 -4.07 -1.57 -3.36
C THR A 304 -2.66 -1.09 -3.70
N LYS A 305 -1.73 -2.03 -3.89
CA LYS A 305 -0.34 -1.75 -4.33
C LYS A 305 -0.27 -0.99 -5.67
N ASN A 306 -1.29 -1.13 -6.52
CA ASN A 306 -1.39 -0.39 -7.79
C ASN A 306 -1.49 1.13 -7.60
N CYS A 307 -1.89 1.64 -6.43
CA CYS A 307 -1.90 3.06 -6.13
C CYS A 307 -0.49 3.64 -5.96
N GLN A 308 0.51 2.79 -5.74
CA GLN A 308 1.93 3.15 -5.58
C GLN A 308 2.19 4.14 -4.43
N GLU A 309 1.42 3.99 -3.35
CA GLU A 309 1.57 4.82 -2.15
C GLU A 309 2.59 4.23 -1.17
N GLU A 310 2.88 4.93 -0.07
CA GLU A 310 3.82 4.45 0.97
C GLU A 310 3.33 3.20 1.71
N PHE A 311 2.01 2.99 1.72
CA PHE A 311 1.34 1.88 2.38
C PHE A 311 0.47 1.09 1.40
N SER A 312 0.15 -0.15 1.75
CA SER A 312 -0.74 -1.02 0.97
C SER A 312 -1.55 -1.93 1.89
N GLN A 313 -2.66 -2.44 1.36
CA GLN A 313 -3.54 -3.36 2.07
C GLN A 313 -2.89 -4.73 2.37
N GLU A 314 -1.75 -5.09 1.77
CA GLU A 314 -1.24 -6.47 1.72
C GLU A 314 -0.86 -7.06 3.09
N SER A 315 -0.28 -6.26 4.00
CA SER A 315 0.03 -6.75 5.36
C SER A 315 -1.23 -6.97 6.18
N LEU A 316 -2.21 -6.07 6.04
CA LEU A 316 -3.52 -6.20 6.69
C LEU A 316 -4.34 -7.35 6.10
N GLU A 317 -4.26 -7.57 4.79
CA GLU A 317 -4.85 -8.72 4.10
C GLU A 317 -4.32 -10.02 4.70
N THR A 318 -3.00 -10.14 4.83
CA THR A 318 -2.36 -11.33 5.42
C THR A 318 -2.85 -11.59 6.85
N LEU A 319 -2.93 -10.55 7.67
CA LEU A 319 -3.42 -10.63 9.05
C LEU A 319 -4.91 -11.03 9.09
N GLY A 320 -5.74 -10.37 8.28
CA GLY A 320 -7.19 -10.60 8.24
C GLY A 320 -7.58 -11.96 7.64
N ASP A 321 -6.85 -12.45 6.63
CA ASP A 321 -7.00 -13.80 6.06
C ASP A 321 -6.77 -14.87 7.14
N SER A 322 -5.69 -14.74 7.92
CA SER A 322 -5.40 -15.68 9.02
C SER A 322 -6.53 -15.70 10.07
N PHE A 323 -7.05 -14.53 10.45
CA PHE A 323 -8.13 -14.41 11.42
C PHE A 323 -9.46 -14.93 10.87
N LEU A 324 -9.77 -14.64 9.59
CA LEU A 324 -10.97 -15.13 8.92
C LEU A 324 -10.97 -16.66 8.87
N LYS A 325 -9.83 -17.29 8.56
CA LYS A 325 -9.67 -18.74 8.62
C LYS A 325 -9.84 -19.27 10.03
N TYR A 326 -9.22 -18.64 11.03
CA TYR A 326 -9.33 -19.02 12.43
C TYR A 326 -10.78 -19.00 12.94
N ILE A 327 -11.49 -17.88 12.78
CA ILE A 327 -12.85 -17.73 13.30
C ILE A 327 -13.85 -18.64 12.60
N THR A 328 -13.70 -18.84 11.29
CA THR A 328 -14.58 -19.74 10.53
C THR A 328 -14.31 -21.21 10.86
N THR A 329 -13.04 -21.60 10.98
CA THR A 329 -12.64 -22.92 11.48
C THR A 329 -13.26 -23.20 12.86
N GLN A 330 -13.18 -22.25 13.79
CA GLN A 330 -13.77 -22.38 15.12
C GLN A 330 -15.29 -22.57 15.05
N HIS A 331 -15.99 -21.75 14.26
CA HIS A 331 -17.44 -21.87 14.06
C HIS A 331 -17.83 -23.26 13.55
N PHE A 332 -17.17 -23.75 12.50
CA PHE A 332 -17.47 -25.05 11.91
C PHE A 332 -17.11 -26.22 12.83
N PHE A 333 -16.00 -26.12 13.54
CA PHE A 333 -15.55 -27.14 14.49
C PHE A 333 -16.60 -27.36 15.60
N VAL A 334 -17.15 -26.28 16.15
CA VAL A 334 -18.15 -26.32 17.23
C VAL A 334 -19.53 -26.72 16.70
N LYS A 335 -20.00 -26.12 15.60
CA LYS A 335 -21.34 -26.35 15.04
C LYS A 335 -21.55 -27.77 14.51
N TYR A 336 -20.51 -28.37 13.91
CA TYR A 336 -20.61 -29.68 13.25
C TYR A 336 -19.75 -30.75 13.95
N LYS A 337 -20.14 -31.15 15.17
CA LYS A 337 -19.42 -32.10 16.04
C LYS A 337 -19.18 -33.50 15.47
N HIS A 338 -19.96 -33.93 14.48
CA HIS A 338 -19.88 -35.29 13.91
C HIS A 338 -19.31 -35.33 12.49
N GLN A 339 -18.95 -34.18 11.91
CA GLN A 339 -18.35 -34.12 10.58
C GLN A 339 -16.84 -34.35 10.65
N HIS A 340 -16.28 -34.99 9.63
CA HIS A 340 -14.84 -35.19 9.50
C HIS A 340 -14.15 -33.98 8.85
N GLU A 341 -12.83 -33.87 9.01
CA GLU A 341 -12.00 -32.77 8.54
C GLU A 341 -12.31 -32.36 7.08
N GLY A 342 -12.32 -33.31 6.14
CA GLY A 342 -12.54 -33.01 4.72
C GLY A 342 -13.86 -32.27 4.42
N MET A 343 -14.95 -32.58 5.14
CA MET A 343 -16.21 -31.85 5.00
C MET A 343 -16.14 -30.46 5.62
N LEU A 344 -15.51 -30.33 6.79
CA LEU A 344 -15.30 -29.03 7.45
C LEU A 344 -14.44 -28.10 6.57
N THR A 345 -13.37 -28.63 5.97
CA THR A 345 -12.50 -27.92 5.03
C THR A 345 -13.26 -27.47 3.78
N LYS A 346 -14.17 -28.30 3.24
CA LYS A 346 -15.03 -27.93 2.11
C LYS A 346 -16.03 -26.82 2.49
N MET A 347 -16.67 -26.92 3.65
CA MET A 347 -17.60 -25.90 4.16
C MET A 347 -16.89 -24.57 4.40
N LYS A 348 -15.72 -24.60 5.06
CA LYS A 348 -14.85 -23.44 5.27
C LYS A 348 -14.54 -22.75 3.95
N LYS A 349 -13.98 -23.48 2.98
CA LYS A 349 -13.60 -22.93 1.66
C LYS A 349 -14.76 -22.27 0.91
N ASN A 350 -15.97 -22.80 1.03
CA ASN A 350 -17.14 -22.20 0.38
C ASN A 350 -17.46 -20.81 0.98
N VAL A 351 -17.44 -20.68 2.30
CA VAL A 351 -17.78 -19.44 3.01
C VAL A 351 -16.70 -18.38 2.86
N ILE A 352 -15.42 -18.75 2.87
CA ILE A 352 -14.29 -17.80 2.76
C ILE A 352 -13.74 -17.67 1.33
N SER A 353 -14.45 -18.18 0.32
CA SER A 353 -13.99 -18.06 -1.07
C SER A 353 -13.97 -16.60 -1.52
N ASN A 354 -13.03 -16.23 -2.41
CA ASN A 354 -12.97 -14.87 -2.97
C ASN A 354 -14.30 -14.46 -3.63
N ALA A 355 -15.06 -15.42 -4.18
CA ALA A 355 -16.39 -15.17 -4.72
C ALA A 355 -17.40 -14.79 -3.63
N ALA A 356 -17.42 -15.51 -2.50
CA ALA A 356 -18.29 -15.22 -1.36
C ALA A 356 -17.94 -13.86 -0.72
N LEU A 357 -16.65 -13.59 -0.48
CA LEU A 357 -16.20 -12.30 0.07
C LEU A 357 -16.51 -11.14 -0.88
N CYS A 358 -16.32 -11.34 -2.18
CA CYS A 358 -16.70 -10.36 -3.19
C CYS A 358 -18.21 -10.09 -3.19
N GLN A 359 -19.04 -11.13 -3.03
CA GLN A 359 -20.49 -10.97 -2.94
C GLN A 359 -20.89 -10.14 -1.72
N LEU A 360 -20.32 -10.43 -0.55
CA LEU A 360 -20.55 -9.67 0.68
C LEU A 360 -20.13 -8.20 0.52
N ALA A 361 -18.98 -7.95 -0.10
CA ALA A 361 -18.52 -6.59 -0.38
C ALA A 361 -19.46 -5.83 -1.34
N CYS A 362 -19.97 -6.49 -2.38
CA CYS A 362 -20.93 -5.91 -3.31
C CYS A 362 -22.27 -5.60 -2.60
N SER A 363 -22.79 -6.54 -1.80
CA SER A 363 -24.03 -6.34 -1.04
C SER A 363 -23.95 -5.18 -0.04
N ASN A 364 -22.76 -4.86 0.46
CA ASN A 364 -22.52 -3.76 1.39
C ASN A 364 -21.94 -2.51 0.72
N ASN A 365 -21.95 -2.40 -0.61
CA ASN A 365 -21.44 -1.26 -1.38
C ASN A 365 -19.97 -0.88 -1.06
N LEU A 366 -19.13 -1.85 -0.66
CA LEU A 366 -17.72 -1.60 -0.31
C LEU A 366 -16.86 -1.28 -1.55
N VAL A 367 -17.25 -1.79 -2.71
CA VAL A 367 -16.48 -1.69 -3.97
C VAL A 367 -16.19 -0.23 -4.35
N GLY A 368 -17.10 0.70 -4.03
CA GLY A 368 -16.93 2.12 -4.32
C GLY A 368 -15.86 2.82 -3.48
N TYR A 369 -15.40 2.20 -2.38
CA TYR A 369 -14.39 2.76 -1.49
C TYR A 369 -12.97 2.26 -1.81
N ILE A 370 -12.84 1.17 -2.58
CA ILE A 370 -11.54 0.54 -2.90
C ILE A 370 -10.76 1.40 -3.91
N ARG A 371 -9.47 1.64 -3.63
CA ARG A 371 -8.56 2.41 -4.48
C ARG A 371 -7.61 1.48 -5.22
N SER A 372 -7.70 1.48 -6.55
CA SER A 372 -7.00 0.52 -7.42
C SER A 372 -5.99 1.13 -8.39
N GLU A 373 -5.89 2.46 -8.43
CA GLU A 373 -5.13 3.21 -9.43
C GLU A 373 -4.36 4.35 -8.76
N ALA A 374 -3.20 4.67 -9.31
CA ALA A 374 -2.41 5.81 -8.86
C ALA A 374 -3.15 7.12 -9.14
N PHE A 375 -3.05 8.07 -8.21
CA PHE A 375 -3.61 9.39 -8.38
C PHE A 375 -2.97 10.11 -9.57
N ASN A 376 -3.80 10.57 -10.52
CA ASN A 376 -3.37 11.44 -11.61
C ASN A 376 -3.86 12.89 -11.33
N PRO A 377 -2.94 13.83 -11.03
CA PRO A 377 -3.31 15.21 -10.77
C PRO A 377 -3.87 15.94 -11.99
N LYS A 378 -3.52 15.52 -13.22
CA LYS A 378 -4.01 16.17 -14.46
C LYS A 378 -5.50 15.92 -14.71
N THR A 379 -6.05 14.84 -14.15
CA THR A 379 -7.47 14.53 -14.19
C THR A 379 -8.21 14.93 -12.91
N TRP A 380 -7.50 15.57 -11.97
CA TRP A 380 -8.12 16.00 -10.72
C TRP A 380 -9.01 17.23 -10.97
N ILE A 381 -10.29 17.08 -10.69
CA ILE A 381 -11.27 18.15 -10.87
C ILE A 381 -11.15 19.10 -9.69
N VAL A 382 -10.97 20.39 -9.98
CA VAL A 382 -10.99 21.45 -8.97
C VAL A 382 -12.42 21.56 -8.40
N PRO A 383 -12.63 21.30 -7.10
CA PRO A 383 -13.96 21.35 -6.51
C PRO A 383 -14.58 22.77 -6.59
N GLY A 384 -15.85 22.84 -6.98
CA GLY A 384 -16.58 24.10 -7.22
C GLY A 384 -16.78 24.46 -8.69
N VAL A 385 -16.33 23.61 -9.62
CA VAL A 385 -16.39 23.82 -11.08
C VAL A 385 -17.31 22.82 -11.80
N GLY A 386 -17.74 21.74 -11.13
CA GLY A 386 -18.65 20.74 -11.66
C GLY A 386 -19.49 20.11 -10.54
N TYR A 387 -20.63 19.51 -10.91
CA TYR A 387 -21.47 18.74 -10.00
C TYR A 387 -20.60 17.71 -9.25
N ASP A 388 -20.85 17.56 -7.94
CA ASP A 388 -20.33 16.49 -7.07
C ASP A 388 -20.82 15.13 -7.57
N ILE A 389 -20.36 14.71 -8.74
CA ILE A 389 -20.45 13.33 -9.18
C ILE A 389 -19.17 12.71 -8.65
N CYS A 390 -19.20 12.32 -7.38
CA CYS A 390 -18.40 11.19 -6.95
C CYS A 390 -18.84 10.05 -7.86
N ASP A 391 -18.12 9.87 -8.97
CA ASP A 391 -18.41 8.84 -9.95
C ASP A 391 -18.22 7.50 -9.24
N ARG A 392 -19.30 7.04 -8.62
CA ARG A 392 -19.50 5.66 -8.16
C ARG A 392 -19.74 4.78 -9.39
N SER A 393 -19.09 5.08 -10.51
CA SER A 393 -18.96 4.14 -11.60
C SER A 393 -18.32 2.91 -11.00
N LEU A 394 -19.11 1.83 -10.96
CA LEU A 394 -18.71 0.51 -10.55
C LEU A 394 -17.53 0.10 -11.43
N ARG A 395 -16.32 0.47 -11.02
CA ARG A 395 -15.10 0.04 -11.68
C ARG A 395 -15.13 -1.47 -11.69
N LYS A 396 -14.89 -2.08 -12.86
CA LYS A 396 -14.78 -3.55 -12.99
C LYS A 396 -13.50 -4.01 -12.27
N LEU A 397 -13.54 -4.07 -10.95
CA LEU A 397 -12.50 -4.68 -10.14
C LEU A 397 -12.63 -6.20 -10.24
N LYS A 398 -11.49 -6.88 -10.29
CA LYS A 398 -11.47 -8.35 -10.24
C LYS A 398 -11.95 -8.80 -8.85
N SER A 399 -12.78 -9.84 -8.82
CA SER A 399 -13.31 -10.43 -7.57
C SER A 399 -12.21 -10.73 -6.54
N LYS A 400 -11.04 -11.19 -6.99
CA LYS A 400 -9.87 -11.39 -6.13
C LYS A 400 -9.52 -10.13 -5.32
N ARG A 401 -9.30 -8.99 -6.00
CA ARG A 401 -8.92 -7.73 -5.33
C ARG A 401 -9.95 -7.24 -4.32
N ILE A 402 -11.24 -7.46 -4.62
CA ILE A 402 -12.33 -7.08 -3.73
C ILE A 402 -12.27 -7.92 -2.45
N ALA A 403 -12.06 -9.24 -2.58
CA ALA A 403 -11.89 -10.14 -1.45
C ALA A 403 -10.66 -9.76 -0.60
N ASP A 404 -9.52 -9.50 -1.25
CA ASP A 404 -8.28 -9.06 -0.60
C ASP A 404 -8.52 -7.78 0.23
N SER A 405 -9.33 -6.82 -0.25
CA SER A 405 -9.69 -5.61 0.51
C SER A 405 -10.63 -5.89 1.69
N VAL A 406 -11.51 -6.90 1.61
CA VAL A 406 -12.34 -7.33 2.77
C VAL A 406 -11.45 -7.95 3.84
N GLU A 407 -10.53 -8.82 3.46
CA GLU A 407 -9.51 -9.39 4.35
C GLU A 407 -8.68 -8.29 5.00
N ALA A 408 -8.22 -7.30 4.23
CA ALA A 408 -7.50 -6.17 4.78
C ALA A 408 -8.32 -5.33 5.76
N LEU A 409 -9.62 -5.12 5.52
CA LEU A 409 -10.50 -4.44 6.48
C LEU A 409 -10.64 -5.25 7.78
N ILE A 410 -10.78 -6.58 7.69
CA ILE A 410 -10.77 -7.46 8.88
C ILE A 410 -9.45 -7.27 9.66
N GLY A 411 -8.31 -7.27 8.97
CA GLY A 411 -7.00 -7.02 9.55
C GLY A 411 -6.86 -5.62 10.18
N ALA A 412 -7.46 -4.59 9.57
CA ALA A 412 -7.49 -3.24 10.12
C ALA A 412 -8.22 -3.21 11.47
N TYR A 413 -9.42 -3.78 11.56
CA TYR A 413 -10.17 -3.85 12.82
C TYR A 413 -9.47 -4.72 13.87
N LEU A 414 -8.87 -5.83 13.45
CA LEU A 414 -8.14 -6.73 14.33
C LEU A 414 -6.91 -6.06 14.96
N SER A 415 -6.05 -5.44 14.14
CA SER A 415 -4.80 -4.82 14.60
C SER A 415 -5.00 -3.61 15.50
N THR A 416 -6.15 -2.93 15.42
CA THR A 416 -6.41 -1.70 16.18
C THR A 416 -7.34 -1.89 17.38
N ALA A 417 -8.36 -2.74 17.27
CA ALA A 417 -9.38 -2.93 18.30
C ALA A 417 -9.59 -4.40 18.71
N GLY A 418 -8.78 -5.32 18.21
CA GLY A 418 -8.77 -6.73 18.60
C GLY A 418 -9.85 -7.60 17.94
N GLU A 419 -9.88 -8.87 18.34
CA GLU A 419 -10.72 -9.91 17.70
C GLU A 419 -12.22 -9.61 17.74
N GLN A 420 -12.69 -8.98 18.82
CA GLN A 420 -14.11 -8.65 18.96
C GLN A 420 -14.55 -7.63 17.89
N ALA A 421 -13.70 -6.66 17.57
CA ALA A 421 -14.00 -5.66 16.54
C ALA A 421 -14.03 -6.31 15.15
N ALA A 422 -13.04 -7.16 14.85
CA ALA A 422 -12.98 -7.90 13.60
C ALA A 422 -14.19 -8.85 13.45
N TYR A 423 -14.62 -9.53 14.51
CA TYR A 423 -15.82 -10.35 14.52
C TYR A 423 -17.10 -9.55 14.25
N ILE A 424 -17.28 -8.41 14.93
CA ILE A 424 -18.46 -7.56 14.72
C ILE A 424 -18.46 -6.99 13.30
N PHE A 425 -17.28 -6.68 12.73
CA PHE A 425 -17.16 -6.30 11.32
C PHE A 425 -17.68 -7.41 10.39
N LEU A 426 -17.24 -8.66 10.57
CA LEU A 426 -17.73 -9.81 9.79
C LEU A 426 -19.25 -9.98 9.90
N LYS A 427 -19.80 -9.80 11.11
CA LYS A 427 -21.26 -9.80 11.32
C LYS A 427 -21.96 -8.66 10.61
N SER A 428 -21.38 -7.45 10.62
CA SER A 428 -21.93 -6.28 9.94
C SER A 428 -22.00 -6.46 8.42
N LEU A 429 -21.08 -7.24 7.84
CA LEU A 429 -21.12 -7.61 6.42
C LEU A 429 -22.19 -8.66 6.09
N GLY A 430 -22.80 -9.29 7.10
CA GLY A 430 -23.82 -10.32 6.92
C GLY A 430 -23.27 -11.76 6.94
N MET A 431 -22.06 -12.00 7.46
CA MET A 431 -21.55 -13.36 7.59
C MET A 431 -22.22 -14.11 8.75
N ASP A 432 -22.80 -15.26 8.45
CA ASP A 432 -23.40 -16.14 9.46
C ASP A 432 -22.36 -17.01 10.18
N ILE A 433 -21.57 -16.37 11.04
CA ILE A 433 -20.55 -17.03 11.89
C ILE A 433 -20.77 -16.70 13.36
N GLU A 434 -20.46 -17.62 14.26
CA GLU A 434 -20.58 -17.40 15.71
C GLU A 434 -19.22 -17.47 16.37
N PHE A 435 -18.88 -16.44 17.15
CA PHE A 435 -17.64 -16.39 17.91
C PHE A 435 -17.85 -17.11 19.25
N HIS A 436 -17.44 -18.37 19.30
CA HIS A 436 -17.68 -19.24 20.44
C HIS A 436 -16.55 -19.12 21.46
N LYS A 437 -16.82 -18.58 22.65
CA LYS A 437 -15.90 -18.68 23.82
C LYS A 437 -16.30 -19.81 24.79
N MET A 438 -17.38 -20.52 24.51
CA MET A 438 -17.96 -21.51 25.43
C MET A 438 -17.16 -22.83 25.42
N PRO A 439 -17.08 -23.54 26.56
CA PRO A 439 -16.41 -24.83 26.63
C PRO A 439 -17.12 -25.87 25.77
N ILE A 440 -16.34 -26.65 25.02
CA ILE A 440 -16.85 -27.84 24.35
C ILE A 440 -17.00 -28.90 25.44
N GLU A 441 -18.23 -29.21 25.84
CA GLU A 441 -18.49 -30.34 26.73
C GLU A 441 -18.06 -31.64 26.02
N ARG A 442 -17.01 -32.28 26.55
CA ARG A 442 -16.55 -33.59 26.14
C ARG A 442 -17.01 -34.62 27.16
N VAL A 443 -17.50 -35.76 26.66
CA VAL A 443 -17.75 -36.94 27.49
C VAL A 443 -16.45 -37.74 27.52
N ILE A 444 -15.82 -37.82 28.70
CA ILE A 444 -14.58 -38.57 28.91
C ILE A 444 -14.93 -40.06 28.95
N THR A 445 -14.40 -40.83 28.01
CA THR A 445 -14.74 -42.26 27.88
C THR A 445 -13.53 -43.18 28.06
N ILE A 446 -12.29 -42.66 27.99
CA ILE A 446 -11.06 -43.46 27.93
C ILE A 446 -9.99 -42.88 28.87
N LYS A 447 -9.25 -43.76 29.58
CA LYS A 447 -8.08 -43.39 30.38
C LYS A 447 -6.85 -43.27 29.48
N ALA A 448 -6.35 -42.06 29.28
CA ALA A 448 -5.23 -41.78 28.37
C ALA A 448 -3.91 -42.44 28.83
N GLU A 449 -3.74 -42.63 30.14
CA GLU A 449 -2.53 -43.16 30.77
C GLU A 449 -2.25 -44.62 30.39
N GLU A 450 -3.25 -45.34 29.88
CA GLU A 450 -3.11 -46.72 29.40
C GLU A 450 -2.44 -46.79 28.02
N PHE A 451 -2.42 -45.68 27.27
CA PHE A 451 -1.94 -45.63 25.88
C PHE A 451 -0.73 -44.72 25.68
N ILE A 452 -0.61 -43.64 26.47
CA ILE A 452 0.46 -42.66 26.34
C ILE A 452 1.08 -42.30 27.70
N ASN A 453 2.37 -41.95 27.69
CA ASN A 453 3.04 -41.41 28.87
C ASN A 453 2.72 -39.91 29.01
N VAL A 454 1.56 -39.61 29.59
CA VAL A 454 1.03 -38.25 29.76
C VAL A 454 2.06 -37.33 30.42
N LYS A 455 2.63 -37.72 31.57
CA LYS A 455 3.58 -36.88 32.34
C LYS A 455 4.81 -36.47 31.51
N SER A 456 5.37 -37.38 30.73
CA SER A 456 6.53 -37.08 29.89
C SER A 456 6.19 -36.09 28.79
N LEU A 457 5.00 -36.21 28.19
CA LEU A 457 4.54 -35.32 27.14
C LEU A 457 4.16 -33.95 27.70
N GLU A 458 3.52 -33.88 28.87
CA GLU A 458 3.23 -32.61 29.55
C GLU A 458 4.50 -31.81 29.87
N LEU A 459 5.55 -32.50 30.33
CA LEU A 459 6.86 -31.89 30.58
C LEU A 459 7.54 -31.39 29.29
N LEU A 460 7.35 -32.11 28.18
CA LEU A 460 7.84 -31.71 26.86
C LEU A 460 7.10 -30.46 26.35
N LEU A 461 5.79 -30.44 26.51
CA LEU A 461 4.89 -29.38 26.04
C LEU A 461 4.86 -28.15 26.96
N ASP A 462 5.42 -28.23 28.17
CA ASP A 462 5.26 -27.21 29.21
C ASP A 462 3.79 -26.91 29.56
N TYR A 463 2.95 -27.96 29.53
CA TYR A 463 1.50 -27.82 29.70
C TYR A 463 0.93 -29.05 30.39
N SER A 464 0.11 -28.83 31.43
CA SER A 464 -0.62 -29.89 32.12
C SER A 464 -2.07 -29.89 31.65
N PHE A 465 -2.53 -31.01 31.10
CA PHE A 465 -3.88 -31.16 30.57
C PHE A 465 -4.89 -31.37 31.68
N ASN A 466 -6.01 -30.65 31.62
CA ASN A 466 -7.17 -30.94 32.46
C ASN A 466 -7.89 -32.21 31.96
N ASP A 467 -7.93 -32.40 30.64
CA ASP A 467 -8.41 -33.61 29.98
C ASP A 467 -7.28 -34.27 29.14
N PRO A 468 -6.53 -35.23 29.72
CA PRO A 468 -5.48 -35.97 29.01
C PRO A 468 -5.98 -36.76 27.79
N SER A 469 -7.29 -37.00 27.65
CA SER A 469 -7.83 -37.68 26.47
C SER A 469 -7.69 -36.85 25.19
N LEU A 470 -7.63 -35.52 25.29
CA LEU A 470 -7.32 -34.62 24.17
C LEU A 470 -5.92 -34.86 23.63
N LEU A 471 -4.94 -35.07 24.51
CA LEU A 471 -3.57 -35.36 24.12
C LEU A 471 -3.46 -36.73 23.45
N MET A 472 -4.17 -37.74 23.97
CA MET A 472 -4.26 -39.06 23.33
C MET A 472 -4.85 -38.97 21.93
N GLU A 473 -5.98 -38.27 21.76
CA GLU A 473 -6.62 -38.08 20.46
C GLU A 473 -5.69 -37.37 19.47
N ALA A 474 -4.99 -36.33 19.92
CA ALA A 474 -4.04 -35.58 19.08
C ALA A 474 -2.87 -36.44 18.57
N LEU A 475 -2.52 -37.50 19.29
CA LEU A 475 -1.48 -38.47 18.92
C LEU A 475 -2.04 -39.68 18.15
N THR A 476 -3.36 -39.80 17.98
CA THR A 476 -4.00 -40.99 17.42
C THR A 476 -4.26 -40.84 15.93
N HIS A 477 -3.52 -41.59 15.11
CA HIS A 477 -3.73 -41.65 13.66
C HIS A 477 -4.98 -42.47 13.30
N GLY A 478 -5.70 -42.10 12.24
CA GLY A 478 -6.97 -42.74 11.84
C GLY A 478 -6.89 -44.24 11.51
N SER A 479 -5.68 -44.79 11.32
CA SER A 479 -5.46 -46.24 11.18
C SER A 479 -5.41 -46.99 12.52
N TYR A 480 -5.36 -46.28 13.65
CA TYR A 480 -5.34 -46.86 14.98
C TYR A 480 -6.77 -46.97 15.50
N GLN A 481 -7.40 -48.11 15.23
CA GLN A 481 -8.76 -48.41 15.66
C GLN A 481 -8.73 -49.53 16.70
N ILE A 482 -9.00 -49.18 17.96
CA ILE A 482 -9.30 -50.16 19.03
C ILE A 482 -10.81 -50.45 18.96
N ALA A 483 -11.28 -51.60 19.48
CA ALA A 483 -12.69 -52.02 19.45
C ALA A 483 -13.66 -50.89 19.89
N GLY A 484 -14.21 -50.14 18.91
CA GLY A 484 -15.00 -48.92 19.08
C GLY A 484 -14.56 -47.79 18.14
N THR A 485 -15.30 -46.67 18.09
CA THR A 485 -14.89 -45.48 17.34
C THR A 485 -13.94 -44.64 18.21
N THR A 486 -12.63 -44.85 18.07
CA THR A 486 -11.63 -43.98 18.74
C THR A 486 -11.54 -42.65 17.98
N PRO A 487 -11.69 -41.49 18.63
CA PRO A 487 -11.44 -40.19 18.00
C PRO A 487 -10.01 -40.11 17.46
N CYS A 488 -9.82 -39.49 16.30
CA CYS A 488 -8.50 -39.33 15.69
C CYS A 488 -8.13 -37.86 15.55
N TYR A 489 -6.84 -37.60 15.38
CA TYR A 489 -6.25 -36.27 15.42
C TYR A 489 -6.82 -35.28 14.37
N GLN A 490 -7.45 -35.76 13.29
CA GLN A 490 -7.80 -34.98 12.10
C GLN A 490 -8.69 -33.77 12.37
N ARG A 491 -9.65 -33.89 13.30
CA ARG A 491 -10.51 -32.75 13.67
C ARG A 491 -9.72 -31.69 14.44
N LEU A 492 -8.84 -32.13 15.34
CA LEU A 492 -7.97 -31.25 16.12
C LEU A 492 -6.88 -30.62 15.23
N GLU A 493 -6.36 -31.33 14.22
CA GLU A 493 -5.48 -30.80 13.16
C GLU A 493 -6.18 -29.65 12.44
N PHE A 494 -7.42 -29.86 11.97
CA PHE A 494 -8.21 -28.82 11.31
C PHE A 494 -8.33 -27.52 12.14
N LEU A 495 -8.52 -27.67 13.46
CA LEU A 495 -8.60 -26.52 14.37
C LEU A 495 -7.22 -25.89 14.61
N GLY A 496 -6.23 -26.72 14.93
CA GLY A 496 -4.89 -26.29 15.31
C GLY A 496 -4.11 -25.64 14.17
N ASP A 497 -4.31 -26.09 12.92
CA ASP A 497 -3.77 -25.44 11.71
C ASP A 497 -4.15 -23.96 11.68
N ALA A 498 -5.45 -23.65 11.81
CA ALA A 498 -5.93 -22.28 11.77
C ALA A 498 -5.54 -21.47 13.01
N VAL A 499 -5.45 -22.10 14.19
CA VAL A 499 -4.97 -21.46 15.42
C VAL A 499 -3.50 -21.07 15.31
N LEU A 500 -2.65 -21.97 14.83
CA LEU A 500 -1.22 -21.72 14.66
C LEU A 500 -0.97 -20.68 13.58
N ASP A 501 -1.62 -20.80 12.41
CA ASP A 501 -1.51 -19.82 11.33
C ASP A 501 -1.84 -18.41 11.83
N HIS A 502 -2.93 -18.26 12.60
CA HIS A 502 -3.31 -16.97 13.17
C HIS A 502 -2.33 -16.47 14.25
N ILE A 503 -1.92 -17.30 15.21
CA ILE A 503 -0.98 -16.90 16.27
C ILE A 503 0.36 -16.45 15.67
N PHE A 504 0.92 -17.20 14.73
CA PHE A 504 2.19 -16.84 14.11
C PHE A 504 2.08 -15.60 13.22
N THR A 505 0.99 -15.47 12.46
CA THR A 505 0.76 -14.28 11.63
C THR A 505 0.63 -13.03 12.51
N ASP A 506 -0.14 -13.13 13.60
CA ASP A 506 -0.30 -12.04 14.59
C ASP A 506 1.03 -11.69 15.25
N TYR A 507 1.83 -12.69 15.64
CA TYR A 507 3.18 -12.48 16.19
C TYR A 507 4.09 -11.74 15.20
N PHE A 508 4.20 -12.20 13.95
CA PHE A 508 5.09 -11.58 12.97
C PHE A 508 4.64 -10.16 12.59
N TYR A 509 3.33 -9.93 12.50
CA TYR A 509 2.78 -8.61 12.23
C TYR A 509 3.16 -7.59 13.31
N HIS A 510 3.06 -7.96 14.60
CA HIS A 510 3.39 -7.07 15.71
C HIS A 510 4.89 -6.98 16.01
N GLN A 511 5.63 -8.07 15.82
CA GLN A 511 7.07 -8.11 16.08
C GLN A 511 7.87 -7.30 15.06
N TYR A 512 7.38 -7.22 13.81
CA TYR A 512 8.05 -6.53 12.72
C TYR A 512 7.12 -5.55 11.98
N PRO A 513 6.75 -4.41 12.61
CA PRO A 513 5.80 -3.45 12.02
C PRO A 513 6.31 -2.76 10.74
N GLU A 514 7.63 -2.74 10.52
CA GLU A 514 8.25 -2.20 9.30
C GLU A 514 8.46 -3.26 8.20
N CYS A 515 8.06 -4.52 8.42
CA CYS A 515 8.20 -5.56 7.40
C CYS A 515 7.37 -5.22 6.16
N THR A 516 7.96 -5.49 5.00
CA THR A 516 7.20 -5.49 3.75
C THR A 516 6.17 -6.61 3.79
N PRO A 517 5.02 -6.46 3.11
CA PRO A 517 4.01 -7.52 3.05
C PRO A 517 4.54 -8.84 2.47
N GLU A 518 5.48 -8.74 1.53
CA GLU A 518 6.20 -9.87 0.95
C GLU A 518 7.01 -10.62 2.01
N LEU A 519 7.77 -9.88 2.83
CA LEU A 519 8.54 -10.45 3.93
C LEU A 519 7.66 -11.09 4.99
N LEU A 520 6.52 -10.47 5.36
CA LEU A 520 5.56 -11.07 6.29
C LEU A 520 5.01 -12.41 5.77
N THR A 521 4.67 -12.46 4.48
CA THR A 521 4.22 -13.69 3.83
C THR A 521 5.30 -14.76 3.83
N ASP A 522 6.54 -14.38 3.53
CA ASP A 522 7.67 -15.30 3.49
C ASP A 522 8.00 -15.82 4.91
N LEU A 523 8.04 -14.97 5.94
CA LEU A 523 8.23 -15.35 7.35
C LEU A 523 7.14 -16.33 7.84
N ARG A 524 5.88 -16.05 7.50
CA ARG A 524 4.74 -16.94 7.79
C ARG A 524 4.95 -18.29 7.12
N SER A 525 5.23 -18.31 5.82
CA SER A 525 5.41 -19.56 5.06
C SER A 525 6.61 -20.40 5.52
N ALA A 526 7.66 -19.73 6.03
CA ALA A 526 8.85 -20.39 6.56
C ALA A 526 8.68 -20.95 7.97
N SER A 527 7.65 -20.51 8.71
CA SER A 527 7.38 -20.93 10.10
C SER A 527 6.20 -21.88 10.21
N VAL A 528 5.13 -21.59 9.47
CA VAL A 528 3.85 -22.31 9.48
C VAL A 528 3.82 -23.18 8.23
N ASN A 529 4.60 -24.27 8.26
CA ASN A 529 4.51 -25.29 7.23
C ASN A 529 4.73 -26.68 7.82
N ASN A 530 4.11 -27.67 7.18
CA ASN A 530 4.09 -29.04 7.64
C ASN A 530 5.49 -29.66 7.75
N SER A 531 6.44 -29.30 6.89
CA SER A 531 7.82 -29.79 6.92
C SER A 531 8.57 -29.30 8.17
N CYS A 532 8.42 -28.02 8.51
CA CYS A 532 8.98 -27.42 9.73
C CYS A 532 8.40 -28.07 10.99
N TYR A 533 7.08 -28.29 11.01
CA TYR A 533 6.41 -28.98 12.11
C TYR A 533 6.85 -30.44 12.23
N ALA A 534 6.97 -31.15 11.12
CA ALA A 534 7.45 -32.53 11.13
C ALA A 534 8.89 -32.61 11.68
N HIS A 535 9.78 -31.71 11.24
CA HIS A 535 11.14 -31.65 11.76
C HIS A 535 11.17 -31.37 13.27
N ALA A 536 10.39 -30.38 13.72
CA ALA A 536 10.26 -30.06 15.14
C ALA A 536 9.69 -31.24 15.96
N ALA A 537 8.72 -31.98 15.41
CA ALA A 537 8.16 -33.16 16.04
C ALA A 537 9.21 -34.28 16.23
N VAL A 538 10.09 -34.49 15.23
CA VAL A 538 11.16 -35.48 15.35
C VAL A 538 12.21 -35.02 16.37
N LYS A 539 12.64 -33.76 16.29
CA LYS A 539 13.58 -33.13 17.23
C LYS A 539 13.10 -33.22 18.68
N ALA A 540 11.80 -33.03 18.91
CA ALA A 540 11.17 -33.13 20.22
C ALA A 540 10.87 -34.58 20.67
N GLY A 541 11.05 -35.57 19.79
CA GLY A 541 10.77 -36.98 20.09
C GLY A 541 9.30 -37.39 19.97
N LEU A 542 8.41 -36.51 19.51
CA LEU A 542 6.96 -36.76 19.39
C LEU A 542 6.63 -37.93 18.47
N HIS A 543 7.45 -38.18 17.45
CA HIS A 543 7.30 -39.31 16.54
C HIS A 543 7.23 -40.68 17.25
N LYS A 544 7.81 -40.83 18.44
CA LYS A 544 7.77 -42.06 19.25
C LYS A 544 6.44 -42.28 19.96
N HIS A 545 5.62 -41.24 20.04
CA HIS A 545 4.37 -41.22 20.80
C HIS A 545 3.12 -41.28 19.90
N VAL A 546 3.29 -41.30 18.58
CA VAL A 546 2.18 -41.38 17.62
C VAL A 546 1.60 -42.80 17.63
N LEU A 547 0.30 -42.91 17.91
CA LEU A 547 -0.43 -44.18 17.90
C LEU A 547 -0.90 -44.49 16.48
N HIS A 548 -0.31 -45.52 15.85
CA HIS A 548 -0.67 -45.96 14.51
C HIS A 548 -0.45 -47.46 14.28
N SER A 549 -1.31 -48.06 13.44
CA SER A 549 -1.18 -49.47 13.00
C SER A 549 -0.71 -49.62 11.54
N SER A 550 -0.37 -48.52 10.86
CA SER A 550 0.04 -48.53 9.45
C SER A 550 1.50 -48.98 9.27
N SER A 551 1.71 -50.11 8.59
CA SER A 551 3.04 -50.64 8.25
C SER A 551 3.79 -49.73 7.27
N ALA A 552 3.08 -49.09 6.35
CA ALA A 552 3.66 -48.13 5.41
C ALA A 552 4.18 -46.86 6.12
N LEU A 553 3.45 -46.36 7.12
CA LEU A 553 3.89 -45.23 7.93
C LEU A 553 5.12 -45.61 8.77
N HIS A 554 5.07 -46.79 9.41
CA HIS A 554 6.18 -47.30 10.20
C HIS A 554 7.47 -47.40 9.37
N LYS A 555 7.40 -48.02 8.18
CA LYS A 555 8.54 -48.14 7.27
C LYS A 555 9.09 -46.78 6.85
N ARG A 556 8.22 -45.80 6.56
CA ARG A 556 8.65 -44.44 6.18
C ARG A 556 9.38 -43.72 7.32
N MET A 557 8.91 -43.89 8.55
CA MET A 557 9.57 -43.32 9.72
C MET A 557 10.93 -43.97 9.97
N ALA A 558 11.01 -45.30 9.86
CA ALA A 558 12.26 -46.05 10.00
C ALA A 558 13.28 -45.69 8.90
N ASP A 559 12.88 -45.75 7.62
CA ASP A 559 13.72 -45.42 6.47
C ASP A 559 14.32 -44.01 6.56
N TYR A 560 13.66 -43.08 7.26
CA TYR A 560 14.12 -41.72 7.45
C TYR A 560 15.09 -41.59 8.63
N LEU A 561 14.75 -42.17 9.78
CA LEU A 561 15.62 -42.19 10.96
C LEU A 561 16.95 -42.89 10.66
N ASP A 562 16.95 -43.94 9.83
CA ASP A 562 18.16 -44.67 9.43
C ASP A 562 19.03 -43.88 8.44
N LYS A 563 18.44 -43.00 7.62
CA LYS A 563 19.19 -42.19 6.63
C LYS A 563 19.83 -40.93 7.22
N PHE A 564 19.37 -40.47 8.37
CA PHE A 564 19.84 -39.27 9.03
C PHE A 564 20.46 -39.64 10.40
N GLU A 565 21.67 -40.20 10.38
CA GLU A 565 22.52 -40.36 11.58
C GLU A 565 23.03 -39.01 12.15
N GLN A 566 22.86 -37.90 11.42
CA GLN A 566 23.14 -36.57 11.95
C GLN A 566 22.05 -36.16 12.95
N SER A 567 22.47 -35.66 14.11
CA SER A 567 21.56 -35.11 15.12
C SER A 567 20.57 -34.14 14.46
N PHE A 568 19.28 -34.23 14.81
CA PHE A 568 18.26 -33.22 14.53
C PHE A 568 18.57 -31.91 15.29
N SER A 569 19.78 -31.41 15.11
CA SER A 569 20.37 -30.23 15.71
C SER A 569 20.33 -29.11 14.67
N GLY A 570 19.61 -28.03 14.98
CA GLY A 570 19.45 -26.90 14.08
C GLY A 570 18.08 -26.23 14.19
N PRO A 571 17.88 -25.15 13.42
CA PRO A 571 16.58 -24.51 13.26
C PRO A 571 15.58 -25.46 12.58
N SER A 572 14.35 -25.49 13.08
CA SER A 572 13.24 -26.22 12.43
C SER A 572 12.62 -25.43 11.28
N HIS A 573 13.05 -24.19 11.05
CA HIS A 573 12.62 -23.32 9.97
C HIS A 573 13.56 -23.41 8.76
N GLY A 574 13.05 -23.08 7.57
CA GLY A 574 13.83 -23.07 6.31
C GLY A 574 13.39 -24.17 5.33
N TRP A 575 13.79 -24.03 4.06
CA TRP A 575 13.27 -24.90 2.99
C TRP A 575 13.80 -26.33 3.06
N GLU A 576 14.99 -26.55 3.64
CA GLU A 576 15.60 -27.88 3.83
C GLU A 576 15.02 -28.64 5.03
N ALA A 577 14.46 -27.93 6.02
CA ALA A 577 13.97 -28.51 7.25
C ALA A 577 12.76 -29.43 6.98
N GLY A 578 12.92 -30.72 7.28
CA GLY A 578 11.84 -31.71 7.21
C GLY A 578 11.44 -32.15 5.81
N ILE A 579 12.24 -31.84 4.77
CA ILE A 579 12.06 -32.46 3.44
C ILE A 579 12.05 -33.98 3.62
N SER A 580 11.04 -34.64 3.05
CA SER A 580 10.84 -36.11 3.10
C SER A 580 10.29 -36.70 4.41
N LEU A 581 9.98 -35.89 5.42
CA LEU A 581 9.30 -36.41 6.61
C LEU A 581 7.83 -36.76 6.32
N PRO A 582 7.24 -37.75 7.02
CA PRO A 582 5.82 -38.06 6.90
C PRO A 582 4.94 -36.87 7.33
N LYS A 583 3.99 -36.48 6.47
CA LYS A 583 3.03 -35.38 6.72
C LYS A 583 2.35 -35.48 8.10
N VAL A 584 2.05 -36.71 8.53
CA VAL A 584 1.41 -37.04 9.81
C VAL A 584 2.13 -36.39 11.00
N LEU A 585 3.45 -36.22 10.96
CA LEU A 585 4.19 -35.61 12.07
C LEU A 585 3.89 -34.11 12.22
N GLY A 586 3.73 -33.40 11.10
CA GLY A 586 3.27 -32.01 11.13
C GLY A 586 1.80 -31.92 11.56
N ASP A 587 0.97 -32.81 11.05
CA ASP A 587 -0.46 -32.88 11.39
C ASP A 587 -0.66 -33.13 12.91
N VAL A 588 0.20 -33.93 13.53
CA VAL A 588 0.19 -34.19 14.99
C VAL A 588 0.57 -32.94 15.78
N VAL A 589 1.53 -32.13 15.32
CA VAL A 589 1.88 -30.86 16.00
C VAL A 589 0.70 -29.89 15.94
N GLU A 590 0.07 -29.75 14.78
CA GLU A 590 -1.16 -28.97 14.61
C GLU A 590 -2.27 -29.51 15.52
N SER A 591 -2.45 -30.83 15.56
CA SER A 591 -3.44 -31.46 16.43
C SER A 591 -3.20 -31.23 17.93
N ILE A 592 -1.95 -31.28 18.39
CA ILE A 592 -1.59 -30.96 19.78
C ILE A 592 -1.89 -29.49 20.08
N ALA A 593 -1.60 -28.57 19.16
CA ALA A 593 -1.98 -27.17 19.33
C ALA A 593 -3.51 -27.01 19.46
N GLY A 594 -4.29 -27.72 18.64
CA GLY A 594 -5.74 -27.78 18.76
C GLY A 594 -6.24 -28.38 20.08
N ALA A 595 -5.57 -29.42 20.59
CA ALA A 595 -5.86 -30.05 21.87
C ALA A 595 -5.64 -29.08 23.04
N ILE A 596 -4.47 -28.44 23.09
CA ILE A 596 -4.13 -27.44 24.12
C ILE A 596 -5.12 -26.27 24.04
N TYR A 597 -5.44 -25.81 22.83
CA TYR A 597 -6.36 -24.69 22.62
C TYR A 597 -7.76 -24.98 23.21
N ILE A 598 -8.28 -26.19 23.05
CA ILE A 598 -9.56 -26.60 23.64
C ILE A 598 -9.43 -26.73 25.16
N ASP A 599 -8.40 -27.43 25.66
CA ASP A 599 -8.20 -27.68 27.08
C ASP A 599 -7.99 -26.37 27.88
N ALA A 600 -7.27 -25.41 27.29
CA ALA A 600 -7.00 -24.08 27.83
C ALA A 600 -8.16 -23.09 27.63
N LYS A 601 -9.35 -23.56 27.25
CA LYS A 601 -10.56 -22.73 27.04
C LYS A 601 -10.33 -21.57 26.05
N HIS A 602 -9.66 -21.86 24.93
CA HIS A 602 -9.37 -20.93 23.85
C HIS A 602 -8.30 -19.87 24.16
N ASP A 603 -7.44 -20.11 25.15
CA ASP A 603 -6.31 -19.22 25.46
C ASP A 603 -5.14 -19.42 24.47
N LYS A 604 -5.03 -18.51 23.50
CA LYS A 604 -3.93 -18.49 22.51
C LYS A 604 -2.54 -18.30 23.13
N GLY A 605 -2.44 -17.62 24.28
CA GLY A 605 -1.17 -17.39 24.96
C GLY A 605 -0.56 -18.67 25.52
N VAL A 606 -1.41 -19.59 26.00
CA VAL A 606 -0.99 -20.93 26.45
C VAL A 606 -0.51 -21.77 25.27
N VAL A 607 -1.25 -21.77 24.15
CA VAL A 607 -0.86 -22.47 22.92
C VAL A 607 0.48 -21.94 22.41
N TRP A 608 0.64 -20.62 22.34
CA TRP A 608 1.89 -19.97 21.93
C TRP A 608 3.07 -20.43 22.78
N ARG A 609 2.95 -20.40 24.11
CA ARG A 609 4.03 -20.81 25.03
C ARG A 609 4.48 -22.24 24.78
N SER A 610 3.52 -23.16 24.65
CA SER A 610 3.79 -24.57 24.42
C SER A 610 4.42 -24.83 23.05
N MET A 611 3.80 -24.29 21.99
CA MET A 611 4.25 -24.53 20.61
C MET A 611 5.59 -23.85 20.31
N LYS A 612 5.82 -22.65 20.85
CA LYS A 612 7.11 -21.95 20.71
C LYS A 612 8.27 -22.79 21.23
N ARG A 613 8.12 -23.47 22.37
CA ARG A 613 9.15 -24.35 22.94
C ARG A 613 9.57 -25.48 22.00
N ILE A 614 8.62 -26.04 21.24
CA ILE A 614 8.86 -27.12 20.29
C ILE A 614 9.48 -26.58 18.99
N LEU A 615 9.04 -25.40 18.57
CA LEU A 615 9.37 -24.82 17.26
C LEU A 615 10.65 -23.97 17.28
N GLU A 616 11.19 -23.64 18.46
CA GLU A 616 12.40 -22.84 18.58
C GLU A 616 13.67 -23.51 17.98
N PRO A 617 14.57 -22.72 17.38
CA PRO A 617 14.48 -21.27 17.15
C PRO A 617 13.50 -20.91 16.02
N LEU A 618 12.77 -19.79 16.17
CA LEU A 618 11.88 -19.25 15.14
C LEU A 618 12.64 -18.52 14.04
N VAL A 619 12.03 -18.38 12.86
CA VAL A 619 12.60 -17.60 11.76
C VAL A 619 12.60 -16.10 12.10
N THR A 620 13.61 -15.41 11.58
CA THR A 620 13.76 -13.95 11.65
C THR A 620 14.04 -13.42 10.24
N PRO A 621 13.86 -12.12 9.97
CA PRO A 621 14.25 -11.53 8.70
C PRO A 621 15.70 -11.87 8.28
N ASP A 622 16.62 -11.97 9.24
CA ASP A 622 18.03 -12.27 8.99
C ASP A 622 18.30 -13.76 8.71
N THR A 623 17.47 -14.66 9.24
CA THR A 623 17.62 -16.13 9.07
C THR A 623 16.74 -16.71 7.96
N LEU A 624 15.88 -15.88 7.36
CA LEU A 624 14.97 -16.30 6.30
C LEU A 624 15.77 -16.71 5.05
N GLN A 625 15.66 -17.98 4.68
CA GLN A 625 16.19 -18.47 3.41
C GLN A 625 15.12 -18.45 2.33
N ASN A 626 15.51 -18.01 1.13
CA ASN A 626 14.61 -18.00 -0.02
C ASN A 626 14.24 -19.42 -0.45
N ASP A 627 13.00 -19.61 -0.90
CA ASP A 627 12.60 -20.87 -1.52
C ASP A 627 13.44 -21.06 -2.80
N PRO A 628 14.15 -22.20 -2.96
CA PRO A 628 15.06 -22.41 -4.09
C PRO A 628 14.34 -22.40 -5.44
N VAL A 629 13.04 -22.69 -5.49
CA VAL A 629 12.24 -22.60 -6.72
C VAL A 629 12.00 -21.15 -7.11
N LYS A 630 11.67 -20.29 -6.14
CA LYS A 630 11.46 -18.85 -6.34
C LYS A 630 12.79 -18.18 -6.70
N GLU A 631 13.84 -18.49 -5.96
CA GLU A 631 15.18 -17.94 -6.20
C GLU A 631 15.73 -18.37 -7.57
N LEU A 632 15.54 -19.62 -7.99
CA LEU A 632 15.94 -20.07 -9.33
C LEU A 632 15.14 -19.37 -10.43
N GLN A 633 13.84 -19.14 -10.22
CA GLN A 633 13.01 -18.42 -11.19
C GLN A 633 13.49 -16.97 -11.33
N GLU A 634 13.67 -16.26 -10.23
CA GLU A 634 14.16 -14.87 -10.21
C GLU A 634 15.55 -14.75 -10.84
N PHE A 635 16.44 -15.70 -10.55
CA PHE A 635 17.77 -15.75 -11.16
C PHE A 635 17.69 -15.91 -12.69
N CYS A 636 16.88 -16.86 -13.17
CA CYS A 636 16.66 -17.07 -14.60
C CYS A 636 16.04 -15.84 -15.27
N ASP A 637 15.01 -15.23 -14.66
CA ASP A 637 14.32 -14.05 -15.20
C ASP A 637 15.28 -12.86 -15.32
N SER A 638 16.19 -12.67 -14.34
CA SER A 638 17.18 -11.58 -14.35
C SER A 638 18.22 -11.70 -15.48
N LYS A 639 18.51 -12.93 -15.92
CA LYS A 639 19.51 -13.24 -16.96
C LYS A 639 18.88 -13.60 -18.31
N GLY A 640 17.55 -13.68 -18.40
CA GLY A 640 16.82 -14.09 -19.60
C GLY A 640 16.95 -15.59 -19.93
N TYR A 641 17.17 -16.45 -18.93
CA TYR A 641 17.30 -17.90 -19.13
C TYR A 641 15.95 -18.60 -19.15
N THR A 642 15.85 -19.71 -19.89
CA THR A 642 14.63 -20.51 -19.97
C THR A 642 14.68 -21.64 -18.95
N LEU A 643 13.72 -21.67 -18.01
CA LEU A 643 13.57 -22.70 -16.98
C LEU A 643 12.36 -23.60 -17.27
N GLU A 644 12.59 -24.91 -17.33
CA GLU A 644 11.56 -25.93 -17.51
C GLU A 644 11.60 -26.97 -16.39
N TYR A 645 10.42 -27.45 -15.97
CA TYR A 645 10.29 -28.54 -15.00
C TYR A 645 9.52 -29.71 -15.60
N THR A 646 10.15 -30.88 -15.66
CA THR A 646 9.50 -32.13 -16.08
C THR A 646 9.27 -33.02 -14.86
N VAL A 647 8.05 -33.52 -14.70
CA VAL A 647 7.67 -34.35 -13.55
C VAL A 647 7.23 -35.73 -14.01
N THR A 648 7.85 -36.76 -13.43
CA THR A 648 7.41 -38.16 -13.56
C THR A 648 7.06 -38.70 -12.19
N ARG A 649 6.10 -39.63 -12.13
CA ARG A 649 5.65 -40.24 -10.88
C ARG A 649 5.66 -41.74 -11.03
N ASP A 650 6.39 -42.42 -10.15
CA ASP A 650 6.50 -43.87 -10.12
C ASP A 650 6.45 -44.38 -8.69
N ASN A 651 5.62 -45.41 -8.43
CA ASN A 651 5.45 -46.06 -7.12
C ASN A 651 5.28 -45.10 -5.91
N GLY A 652 4.57 -43.98 -6.11
CA GLY A 652 4.30 -43.00 -5.05
C GLY A 652 5.44 -42.00 -4.78
N VAL A 653 6.58 -42.12 -5.47
CA VAL A 653 7.70 -41.17 -5.45
C VAL A 653 7.60 -40.28 -6.70
N SER A 654 7.76 -38.97 -6.51
CA SER A 654 7.82 -38.01 -7.61
C SER A 654 9.27 -37.74 -7.98
N SER A 655 9.61 -37.85 -9.26
CA SER A 655 10.90 -37.43 -9.80
C SER A 655 10.69 -36.15 -10.59
N VAL A 656 11.45 -35.11 -10.25
CA VAL A 656 11.41 -33.82 -10.92
C VAL A 656 12.77 -33.54 -11.54
N VAL A 657 12.72 -33.15 -12.80
CA VAL A 657 13.85 -32.70 -13.58
C VAL A 657 13.72 -31.19 -13.73
N ALA A 658 14.65 -30.44 -13.16
CA ALA A 658 14.79 -29.01 -13.42
C ALA A 658 15.83 -28.83 -14.52
N GLU A 659 15.47 -28.13 -15.59
CA GLU A 659 16.34 -27.85 -16.74
C GLU A 659 16.38 -26.35 -17.02
N VAL A 660 17.58 -25.76 -17.00
CA VAL A 660 17.82 -24.35 -17.34
C VAL A 660 18.68 -24.28 -18.59
N ARG A 661 18.16 -23.66 -19.64
CA ARG A 661 18.87 -23.43 -20.90
C ARG A 661 19.46 -22.02 -20.92
N THR A 662 20.78 -21.93 -21.13
CA THR A 662 21.55 -20.69 -21.26
C THR A 662 22.15 -20.57 -22.69
N GLU A 663 22.77 -19.44 -23.02
CA GLU A 663 23.43 -19.16 -24.32
C GLU A 663 24.73 -19.99 -24.53
N GLY A 664 24.63 -21.32 -24.48
CA GLY A 664 25.73 -22.24 -24.78
C GLY A 664 25.85 -23.45 -23.85
N THR A 665 25.06 -23.54 -22.79
CA THR A 665 25.09 -24.69 -21.85
C THR A 665 23.70 -24.97 -21.27
N THR A 666 23.37 -26.24 -21.05
CA THR A 666 22.14 -26.66 -20.37
C THR A 666 22.49 -27.23 -19.00
N TYR A 667 21.95 -26.62 -17.95
CA TYR A 667 22.08 -27.10 -16.58
C TYR A 667 20.87 -27.94 -16.23
N LYS A 668 21.09 -29.16 -15.74
CA LYS A 668 20.02 -30.11 -15.51
C LYS A 668 20.28 -30.91 -14.25
N ALA A 669 19.29 -30.95 -13.35
CA ALA A 669 19.32 -31.84 -12.20
C ALA A 669 18.00 -32.61 -12.09
N THR A 670 18.14 -33.92 -11.87
CA THR A 670 17.02 -34.79 -11.51
C THR A 670 17.08 -35.05 -10.02
N ARG A 671 15.97 -34.83 -9.32
CA ARG A 671 15.82 -35.19 -7.92
C ARG A 671 14.48 -35.88 -7.70
N THR A 672 14.52 -36.86 -6.81
CA THR A 672 13.33 -37.57 -6.36
C THR A 672 12.90 -37.04 -4.99
N GLY A 673 11.61 -37.08 -4.74
CA GLY A 673 11.00 -36.67 -3.49
C GLY A 673 9.65 -37.34 -3.33
N PHE A 674 9.14 -37.40 -2.10
CA PHE A 674 7.87 -38.05 -1.81
C PHE A 674 6.67 -37.24 -2.32
N SER A 675 6.80 -35.91 -2.41
CA SER A 675 5.87 -35.05 -3.12
C SER A 675 6.50 -34.40 -4.36
N LYS A 676 5.64 -33.97 -5.29
CA LYS A 676 6.04 -33.15 -6.45
C LYS A 676 6.77 -31.88 -6.00
N LEU A 677 6.35 -31.29 -4.87
CA LEU A 677 6.92 -30.05 -4.36
C LEU A 677 8.34 -30.27 -3.81
N ASP A 678 8.55 -31.33 -3.02
CA ASP A 678 9.85 -31.66 -2.43
C ASP A 678 10.88 -31.96 -3.53
N ALA A 679 10.49 -32.82 -4.49
CA ALA A 679 11.33 -33.15 -5.64
C ALA A 679 11.69 -31.90 -6.44
N LYS A 680 10.74 -30.97 -6.61
CA LYS A 680 10.97 -29.70 -7.31
C LYS A 680 11.95 -28.80 -6.55
N LYS A 681 11.81 -28.65 -5.24
CA LYS A 681 12.72 -27.86 -4.40
C LYS A 681 14.15 -28.40 -4.43
N LEU A 682 14.31 -29.72 -4.31
CA LEU A 682 15.61 -30.38 -4.37
C LEU A 682 16.27 -30.21 -5.76
N ALA A 683 15.49 -30.39 -6.83
CA ALA A 683 15.98 -30.21 -8.20
C ALA A 683 16.39 -28.76 -8.46
N ALA A 684 15.56 -27.80 -8.07
CA ALA A 684 15.84 -26.38 -8.21
C ALA A 684 17.09 -25.95 -7.44
N SER A 685 17.23 -26.38 -6.18
CA SER A 685 18.41 -26.08 -5.36
C SER A 685 19.71 -26.63 -5.98
N SER A 686 19.67 -27.86 -6.53
CA SER A 686 20.83 -28.44 -7.22
C SER A 686 21.23 -27.62 -8.45
N VAL A 687 20.27 -27.27 -9.31
CA VAL A 687 20.55 -26.48 -10.52
C VAL A 687 21.05 -25.08 -10.16
N LEU A 688 20.42 -24.44 -9.17
CA LEU A 688 20.82 -23.11 -8.70
C LEU A 688 22.26 -23.08 -8.18
N ARG A 689 22.68 -24.14 -7.46
CA ARG A 689 24.06 -24.27 -6.98
C ARG A 689 25.05 -24.38 -8.15
N ASP A 690 24.73 -25.19 -9.15
CA ASP A 690 25.57 -25.35 -10.35
C ASP A 690 25.68 -24.04 -11.14
N LEU A 691 24.56 -23.29 -11.28
CA LEU A 691 24.52 -21.99 -11.94
C LEU A 691 25.34 -20.92 -11.19
N LYS A 692 25.19 -20.80 -9.87
CA LYS A 692 25.97 -19.85 -9.05
C LYS A 692 27.46 -20.16 -9.09
N ALA A 693 27.83 -21.44 -9.07
CA ALA A 693 29.22 -21.87 -9.20
C ALA A 693 29.83 -21.50 -10.57
N ALA A 694 29.04 -21.58 -11.64
CA ALA A 694 29.46 -21.16 -12.98
C ALA A 694 29.62 -19.63 -13.11
N ASP A 695 28.68 -18.85 -12.56
CA ASP A 695 28.73 -17.38 -12.58
C ASP A 695 29.97 -16.86 -11.81
N THR A 696 30.27 -17.45 -10.64
CA THR A 696 31.45 -17.10 -9.85
C THR A 696 32.77 -17.37 -10.60
N LYS A 697 32.83 -18.46 -11.39
CA LYS A 697 34.00 -18.78 -12.23
C LYS A 697 34.18 -17.78 -13.37
N GLN A 698 33.11 -17.30 -13.99
CA GLN A 698 33.16 -16.25 -15.02
C GLN A 698 33.71 -14.91 -14.47
N TYR A 699 33.33 -14.51 -13.26
CA TYR A 699 33.89 -13.30 -12.62
C TYR A 699 35.38 -13.44 -12.28
N SER A 700 35.81 -14.63 -11.82
CA SER A 700 37.23 -14.90 -11.55
C SER A 700 38.09 -14.97 -12.82
N ALA A 701 37.52 -15.38 -13.96
CA ALA A 701 38.20 -15.43 -15.25
C ALA A 701 38.29 -14.05 -15.94
N ASN A 702 37.38 -13.12 -15.62
CA ASN A 702 37.33 -11.78 -16.20
C ASN A 702 38.06 -10.69 -15.38
N GLY A 703 38.75 -11.05 -14.29
CA GLY A 703 39.72 -10.16 -13.63
C GLY A 703 39.17 -8.83 -13.11
N ILE A 704 37.99 -8.82 -12.48
CA ILE A 704 37.51 -7.64 -11.75
C ILE A 704 37.48 -7.98 -10.26
N SER A 705 38.59 -7.69 -9.57
CA SER A 705 38.61 -7.61 -8.11
C SER A 705 38.02 -6.26 -7.68
N CYS A 706 36.85 -6.27 -7.04
CA CYS A 706 36.39 -5.10 -6.29
C CYS A 706 37.04 -5.13 -4.90
N THR A 707 38.05 -4.27 -4.69
CA THR A 707 38.37 -3.69 -3.38
C THR A 707 37.37 -2.61 -3.03
#